data_AF-A0A259PL28-F1
#
_entry.id   AF-A0A259PL28-F1
#
_cell.length_a   1.000
_cell.length_b   1.000
_cell.length_c   1.000
_cell.angle_alpha   90.00
_cell.angle_beta   90.00
_cell.angle_gamma   90.00
#
_symmetry.space_group_name_H-M   'P 1'
#
loop_
_entity.id
_entity.type
_entity.pdbx_description
1 polymer ?
#
loop_
_entity_poly.entity_id
_entity_poly.type
_entity_poly.pdbx_seq_one_letter_code
_entity_poly.pdbx_strand_id
1 'polypeptide(L)'
;MRLNFSFMANGQLGNRVMQSLLCLLVCANTYAQAIDSTVEVNAQAPIQNSERLSEWLLKNNALQTTPEKSGSNNQPYSLGTSWLTPREVNAQAINKQQLLSSLEKIKFSQDDATAQKTKKAFQKLIAEMQSTGRVALPNTNPRYLEVKPKLDPILQSGDQVRIPQSPTTITVIRANGTLCKIRYRPNVETRFYVAGCKLQGSSDEGNPDWAWVVEPDGTIHKVSVAAWNSAPQDLPAPGSWIWAPPRWSKWTSSAGETFTTELTKLLAAQGPSGLDQGIDQGSRARGSLPNVAPQELYGISRDLPISSNIWGETGLLQNPSARTVPAGTASITLGLFQPYGIVSLNFAPVNGLEFIMRYTNINNIPYGEQSFSGGQTYKDKSTGLKVRLLSENAYLPELAVGVRDLLGTGLFSGEYVVASKRHNNFDFTAGMGWGQLGTRNNVTNPFVTAFGQNYATRDAAVVGQGGTANQQYFHGTAALFGGVQYHTPWENVVLKAEVDGNNYQQLPFGNALPIKSIFNFGATYQTKNADFTIGVLGNSQAMFTVSLHERLDLLSTPKLAEAKAVPVDLKTVGSYTPSNPSLLMVTNASNTNTQSTAAQSNTKVLETTQASQASQASQLLNNSSTQSANSATHLTKQNITTQYNQTLLDFERQTQWEVKGLQGTGKVWTVHLQDASGVFIRSRINRGVSVLHRDAPSQIETFQIQFYNWGMLVSEFKIDRKQWMLSETQLLPPSERYPSITTMNTASLPADGGNPFFTNSTRVSNDLAPSLVPDQTASKSTNTANTPVPDTGTNVNEAVMVDELAHKPYKANIGVSYAQIVGSPDSPFLFALGVKADGLYKFRENTWVTGTVNARLVDNFGKYVIDPAPTGLQPVRTDIRSYVTQSIATMPNLQLTNTGKLADNHFVSAYAGYLEMMFAGVGGEYLYRPTNSRLAIGADLNRVKQRQFNVWTSLQNYAVTTGHLTTYWDTGVQDILVKLSYGKYLAGDIGGTLDLSRVFQNGVKIGAYATRTNVDYAQFGEGSFDKGLYVSIPFDAFFARHSDSSANLLFTPLIRDGGAMLIRKYKLYDMTRTRDDRALSAGPD
;
A
#
# COMPACT_ATOMS: atom_id res chain seq x y z
N MET A 1 6.59 -16.60 -63.88
CA MET A 1 6.59 -18.05 -63.53
C MET A 1 7.91 -18.61 -64.01
N ARG A 2 8.84 -19.17 -63.23
CA ARG A 2 8.77 -19.88 -61.96
C ARG A 2 10.10 -19.70 -61.20
N LEU A 3 10.01 -19.81 -59.88
CA LEU A 3 11.10 -19.85 -58.91
C LEU A 3 11.72 -21.26 -58.77
N ASN A 4 13.03 -21.25 -58.57
CA ASN A 4 13.87 -22.01 -57.61
C ASN A 4 13.62 -23.50 -57.31
N PHE A 5 14.74 -24.24 -57.35
CA PHE A 5 15.33 -25.12 -56.32
C PHE A 5 16.85 -25.21 -56.67
N SER A 6 17.84 -25.61 -55.86
CA SER A 6 18.18 -25.58 -54.44
C SER A 6 19.54 -26.32 -54.31
N PHE A 7 20.37 -25.94 -53.33
CA PHE A 7 21.45 -26.72 -52.67
C PHE A 7 22.87 -26.93 -53.26
N MET A 8 23.83 -26.40 -52.48
CA MET A 8 25.12 -26.96 -51.98
C MET A 8 26.26 -27.39 -52.94
N ALA A 9 27.42 -26.73 -52.82
CA ALA A 9 28.62 -27.21 -52.08
C ALA A 9 29.97 -26.76 -52.70
N ASN A 10 30.86 -26.30 -51.81
CA ASN A 10 32.33 -26.38 -51.79
C ASN A 10 33.22 -25.82 -52.93
N GLY A 11 34.04 -24.83 -52.52
CA GLY A 11 35.50 -24.92 -52.60
C GLY A 11 36.20 -23.95 -53.55
N GLN A 12 36.94 -22.98 -53.00
CA GLN A 12 38.41 -22.91 -53.14
C GLN A 12 39.01 -21.69 -52.42
N LEU A 13 39.91 -21.98 -51.49
CA LEU A 13 40.93 -21.08 -50.95
C LEU A 13 42.12 -21.03 -51.92
N GLY A 14 42.82 -19.88 -51.99
CA GLY A 14 44.23 -19.90 -52.38
C GLY A 14 44.81 -18.58 -52.91
N ASN A 15 45.21 -17.71 -51.99
CA ASN A 15 46.24 -16.66 -52.14
C ASN A 15 46.00 -15.48 -53.11
N ARG A 16 45.71 -14.31 -52.53
CA ARG A 16 46.60 -13.13 -52.57
C ARG A 16 46.07 -12.01 -51.65
N VAL A 17 47.02 -11.19 -51.20
CA VAL A 17 46.88 -9.89 -50.50
C VAL A 17 46.85 -9.95 -48.97
N MET A 18 47.99 -10.40 -48.44
CA MET A 18 48.59 -9.92 -47.20
C MET A 18 49.41 -8.66 -47.51
N GLN A 19 48.76 -7.49 -47.54
CA GLN A 19 49.38 -6.14 -47.55
C GLN A 19 48.24 -5.11 -47.54
N SER A 20 47.83 -4.66 -46.35
CA SER A 20 47.04 -3.43 -46.07
C SER A 20 46.58 -3.36 -44.59
N LEU A 21 46.85 -4.39 -43.78
CA LEU A 21 46.57 -4.42 -42.34
C LEU A 21 47.77 -3.89 -41.53
N LEU A 22 48.17 -2.62 -41.74
CA LEU A 22 49.11 -1.91 -40.86
C LEU A 22 49.10 -0.38 -41.11
N CYS A 23 47.92 0.26 -41.09
CA CYS A 23 47.85 1.74 -41.18
C CYS A 23 46.59 2.38 -40.52
N LEU A 24 45.88 1.66 -39.65
CA LEU A 24 44.60 2.12 -39.07
C LEU A 24 44.60 2.14 -37.53
N LEU A 25 45.77 2.31 -36.91
CA LEU A 25 45.94 2.32 -35.45
C LEU A 25 46.65 3.54 -34.86
N VAL A 26 46.93 4.59 -35.64
CA VAL A 26 47.47 5.86 -35.11
C VAL A 26 46.95 7.02 -35.96
N CYS A 27 45.74 7.53 -35.67
CA CYS A 27 45.24 8.87 -36.05
C CYS A 27 43.79 9.08 -35.57
N ALA A 28 43.55 8.96 -34.27
CA ALA A 28 42.27 9.33 -33.65
C ALA A 28 42.51 10.04 -32.32
N ASN A 29 43.20 11.17 -32.37
CA ASN A 29 43.32 12.14 -31.28
C ASN A 29 43.55 13.51 -31.91
N THR A 30 42.47 14.26 -32.13
CA THR A 30 42.34 15.73 -32.16
C THR A 30 41.14 16.13 -33.02
N TYR A 31 39.93 16.02 -32.46
CA TYR A 31 38.79 16.87 -32.84
C TYR A 31 38.02 17.20 -31.57
N ALA A 32 38.63 18.07 -30.76
CA ALA A 32 37.95 18.87 -29.77
C ALA A 32 38.38 20.32 -30.03
N GLN A 33 37.43 21.24 -29.92
CA GLN A 33 37.53 22.69 -30.07
C GLN A 33 37.26 23.26 -31.49
N ALA A 34 35.97 23.45 -31.76
CA ALA A 34 35.47 24.69 -32.34
C ALA A 34 34.04 24.89 -31.81
N ILE A 35 33.91 25.49 -30.62
CA ILE A 35 32.63 25.98 -30.11
C ILE A 35 32.49 27.40 -30.65
N ASP A 36 31.47 27.58 -31.49
CA ASP A 36 31.05 28.88 -31.98
C ASP A 36 30.50 29.70 -30.81
N SER A 37 31.12 30.85 -30.58
CA SER A 37 30.80 31.78 -29.49
C SER A 37 29.52 32.53 -29.82
N THR A 38 28.39 32.03 -29.36
CA THR A 38 27.16 32.84 -29.19
C THR A 38 26.83 32.90 -27.71
N VAL A 39 26.74 34.14 -27.21
CA VAL A 39 26.63 34.50 -25.80
C VAL A 39 25.29 34.02 -25.23
N GLU A 40 25.31 32.92 -24.47
CA GLU A 40 24.21 32.55 -23.57
C GLU A 40 24.18 33.53 -22.38
N VAL A 41 23.11 34.31 -22.28
CA VAL A 41 22.80 35.03 -21.05
C VAL A 41 22.27 33.98 -20.05
N ASN A 42 23.13 33.56 -19.11
CA ASN A 42 22.91 32.64 -17.98
C ASN A 42 23.33 31.16 -18.11
N ALA A 43 24.42 30.84 -18.81
CA ALA A 43 25.15 29.60 -18.53
C ALA A 43 25.98 29.78 -17.24
N GLN A 44 25.41 29.40 -16.09
CA GLN A 44 26.16 29.48 -14.84
C GLN A 44 27.33 28.49 -14.89
N ALA A 45 28.51 28.91 -14.41
CA ALA A 45 29.70 28.06 -14.39
C ALA A 45 29.42 26.74 -13.62
N PRO A 46 30.04 25.61 -14.02
CA PRO A 46 29.90 24.35 -13.30
C PRO A 46 30.27 24.50 -11.83
N ILE A 47 29.50 23.84 -10.96
CA ILE A 47 29.77 23.75 -9.53
C ILE A 47 31.19 23.19 -9.35
N GLN A 48 32.01 23.90 -8.59
CA GLN A 48 33.41 23.51 -8.30
C GLN A 48 33.52 22.84 -6.93
N ASN A 49 32.83 23.41 -5.93
CA ASN A 49 32.82 22.93 -4.56
C ASN A 49 31.46 22.31 -4.25
N SER A 50 31.46 21.16 -3.57
CA SER A 50 30.20 20.50 -3.21
C SER A 50 29.40 21.32 -2.20
N GLU A 51 28.11 21.55 -2.45
CA GLU A 51 27.20 22.25 -1.54
C GLU A 51 25.75 21.79 -1.77
N ARG A 52 24.84 22.09 -0.84
CA ARG A 52 23.41 21.77 -1.03
C ARG A 52 22.77 22.69 -2.06
N LEU A 53 21.81 22.18 -2.82
CA LEU A 53 21.07 23.01 -3.78
C LEU A 53 20.34 24.17 -3.08
N SER A 54 19.76 23.93 -1.89
CA SER A 54 19.14 24.97 -1.09
C SER A 54 20.08 26.16 -0.77
N GLU A 55 21.29 25.86 -0.29
CA GLU A 55 22.32 26.86 0.01
C GLU A 55 22.75 27.61 -1.26
N TRP A 56 23.00 26.87 -2.34
CA TRP A 56 23.35 27.44 -3.63
C TRP A 56 22.25 28.41 -4.12
N LEU A 57 20.98 28.00 -4.03
CA LEU A 57 19.84 28.82 -4.41
C LEU A 57 19.77 30.09 -3.56
N LEU A 58 19.94 30.02 -2.23
CA LEU A 58 19.92 31.21 -1.37
C LEU A 58 21.04 32.20 -1.70
N LYS A 59 22.26 31.71 -1.99
CA LYS A 59 23.41 32.54 -2.37
C LYS A 59 23.18 33.24 -3.72
N ASN A 60 22.66 32.52 -4.70
CA ASN A 60 22.53 33.02 -6.08
C ASN A 60 21.23 33.81 -6.32
N ASN A 61 20.17 33.58 -5.54
CA ASN A 61 18.91 34.34 -5.65
C ASN A 61 19.07 35.80 -5.17
N ALA A 62 19.98 36.05 -4.21
CA ALA A 62 20.38 37.41 -3.81
C ALA A 62 21.14 38.18 -4.91
N LEU A 63 21.76 37.49 -5.87
CA LEU A 63 22.50 38.09 -7.00
C LEU A 63 21.63 38.33 -8.24
N GLN A 64 20.45 37.70 -8.33
CA GLN A 64 19.52 37.85 -9.46
C GLN A 64 18.51 39.01 -9.26
N THR A 65 18.46 39.60 -8.06
CA THR A 65 17.53 40.69 -7.72
C THR A 65 18.13 42.10 -7.82
N THR A 66 19.41 42.25 -8.17
CA THR A 66 20.02 43.57 -8.42
C THR A 66 19.43 44.21 -9.69
N PRO A 67 18.71 45.34 -9.57
CA PRO A 67 18.04 45.98 -10.70
C PRO A 67 19.02 46.90 -11.43
N GLU A 68 19.94 46.35 -12.22
CA GLU A 68 20.77 47.18 -13.09
C GLU A 68 20.79 46.67 -14.55
N LYS A 69 20.22 47.52 -15.41
CA LYS A 69 20.51 47.67 -16.84
C LYS A 69 20.13 46.51 -17.78
N SER A 70 18.85 46.16 -17.82
CA SER A 70 18.20 45.72 -19.06
C SER A 70 16.71 45.98 -18.97
N GLY A 71 16.13 46.70 -19.93
CA GLY A 71 14.68 46.94 -20.03
C GLY A 71 13.85 45.71 -20.39
N SER A 72 14.27 44.51 -19.97
CA SER A 72 13.57 43.24 -20.24
C SER A 72 12.99 42.68 -18.94
N ASN A 73 11.70 42.33 -18.96
CA ASN A 73 10.95 41.65 -17.88
C ASN A 73 11.49 40.22 -17.61
N ASN A 74 12.77 40.07 -17.27
CA ASN A 74 13.44 38.79 -17.07
C ASN A 74 13.27 38.31 -15.63
N GLN A 75 12.04 37.93 -15.27
CA GLN A 75 11.77 37.33 -13.96
C GLN A 75 12.27 35.87 -13.94
N PRO A 76 13.12 35.49 -12.97
CA PRO A 76 13.59 34.11 -12.83
C PRO A 76 12.42 33.18 -12.51
N TYR A 77 12.40 32.00 -13.15
CA TYR A 77 11.32 31.04 -13.00
C TYR A 77 11.74 29.84 -12.17
N SER A 78 11.46 29.92 -10.86
CA SER A 78 11.86 28.90 -9.88
C SER A 78 11.30 27.51 -10.19
N LEU A 79 10.07 27.39 -10.71
CA LEU A 79 9.48 26.10 -11.10
C LEU A 79 10.27 25.43 -12.25
N GLY A 80 10.88 26.21 -13.14
CA GLY A 80 11.71 25.70 -14.23
C GLY A 80 13.15 25.34 -13.84
N THR A 81 13.53 25.49 -12.57
CA THR A 81 14.89 25.23 -12.09
C THR A 81 15.31 23.80 -12.42
N SER A 82 16.54 23.65 -12.93
CA SER A 82 17.06 22.38 -13.43
C SER A 82 18.41 22.09 -12.79
N TRP A 83 18.50 20.98 -12.08
CA TRP A 83 19.79 20.40 -11.67
C TRP A 83 20.28 19.48 -12.79
N LEU A 84 21.39 19.85 -13.41
CA LEU A 84 22.03 19.09 -14.48
C LEU A 84 23.26 18.39 -13.90
N THR A 85 23.32 17.06 -13.99
CA THR A 85 24.47 16.29 -13.53
C THR A 85 25.04 15.43 -14.66
N PRO A 86 26.36 15.46 -14.92
CA PRO A 86 27.00 14.58 -15.90
C PRO A 86 26.74 13.09 -15.65
N ARG A 87 26.49 12.73 -14.38
CA ARG A 87 26.25 11.36 -13.91
C ARG A 87 24.98 10.75 -14.51
N GLU A 88 23.99 11.57 -14.86
CA GLU A 88 22.70 11.12 -15.41
C GLU A 88 22.68 11.10 -16.95
N VAL A 89 23.66 11.74 -17.62
CA VAL A 89 23.69 11.89 -19.09
C VAL A 89 23.67 10.54 -19.81
N ASN A 90 24.47 9.57 -19.35
CA ASN A 90 24.55 8.24 -19.96
C ASN A 90 23.24 7.45 -19.79
N ALA A 91 22.62 7.53 -18.60
CA ALA A 91 21.32 6.89 -18.36
C ALA A 91 20.23 7.50 -19.24
N GLN A 92 20.23 8.82 -19.42
CA GLN A 92 19.32 9.50 -20.34
C GLN A 92 19.59 9.15 -21.81
N ALA A 93 20.84 8.94 -22.20
CA ALA A 93 21.17 8.48 -23.54
C ALA A 93 20.61 7.06 -23.79
N ILE A 94 20.68 6.17 -22.79
CA ILE A 94 20.03 4.85 -22.83
C ILE A 94 18.50 5.00 -22.94
N ASN A 95 17.88 5.86 -22.13
CA ASN A 95 16.43 6.13 -22.21
C ASN A 95 16.03 6.67 -23.59
N LYS A 96 16.84 7.53 -24.20
CA LYS A 96 16.63 8.02 -25.57
C LYS A 96 16.68 6.88 -26.60
N GLN A 97 17.61 5.95 -26.47
CA GLN A 97 17.65 4.75 -27.33
C GLN A 97 16.44 3.83 -27.09
N GLN A 98 15.99 3.68 -25.83
CA GLN A 98 14.77 2.94 -25.50
C GLN A 98 13.53 3.60 -26.10
N LEU A 99 13.45 4.94 -26.10
CA LEU A 99 12.38 5.69 -26.77
C LEU A 99 12.37 5.42 -28.28
N LEU A 100 13.53 5.50 -28.95
CA LEU A 100 13.65 5.16 -30.37
C LEU A 100 13.23 3.71 -30.64
N SER A 101 13.70 2.75 -29.81
CA SER A 101 13.30 1.34 -29.92
C SER A 101 11.80 1.15 -29.72
N SER A 102 11.18 1.88 -28.78
CA SER A 102 9.74 1.82 -28.54
C SER A 102 8.92 2.38 -29.71
N LEU A 103 9.42 3.43 -30.39
CA LEU A 103 8.83 3.96 -31.61
C LEU A 103 8.86 2.94 -32.75
N GLU A 104 9.96 2.20 -32.91
CA GLU A 104 10.08 1.14 -33.92
C GLU A 104 9.12 -0.04 -33.67
N LYS A 105 8.71 -0.28 -32.43
CA LYS A 105 7.69 -1.29 -32.08
C LYS A 105 6.27 -0.87 -32.48
N ILE A 106 6.02 0.42 -32.71
CA ILE A 106 4.73 0.90 -33.21
C ILE A 106 4.61 0.58 -34.69
N LYS A 107 3.50 -0.05 -35.10
CA LYS A 107 3.25 -0.39 -36.49
C LYS A 107 2.91 0.86 -37.31
N PHE A 108 3.84 1.28 -38.15
CA PHE A 108 3.61 2.27 -39.22
C PHE A 108 3.49 1.54 -40.56
N SER A 109 2.39 1.74 -41.29
CA SER A 109 2.22 1.15 -42.62
C SER A 109 3.31 1.65 -43.56
N GLN A 110 3.97 0.74 -44.29
CA GLN A 110 5.02 1.08 -45.25
C GLN A 110 4.45 1.77 -46.50
N ASP A 111 3.22 1.41 -46.87
CA ASP A 111 2.55 1.91 -48.07
C ASP A 111 1.84 3.26 -47.86
N ASP A 112 1.75 3.74 -46.61
CA ASP A 112 1.12 5.02 -46.25
C ASP A 112 2.18 6.12 -46.06
N ALA A 113 2.26 7.04 -47.02
CA ALA A 113 3.18 8.18 -46.99
C ALA A 113 3.00 9.07 -45.74
N THR A 114 1.78 9.21 -45.23
CA THR A 114 1.48 10.00 -44.03
C THR A 114 1.96 9.30 -42.76
N ALA A 115 1.83 7.97 -42.69
CA ALA A 115 2.41 7.17 -41.61
C ALA A 115 3.94 7.27 -41.58
N GLN A 116 4.60 7.20 -42.74
CA GLN A 116 6.05 7.34 -42.84
C GLN A 116 6.51 8.77 -42.49
N LYS A 117 5.78 9.80 -42.92
CA LYS A 117 6.04 11.19 -42.54
C LYS A 117 5.94 11.39 -41.03
N THR A 118 4.91 10.79 -40.40
CA THR A 118 4.72 10.83 -38.94
C THR A 118 5.88 10.16 -38.21
N LYS A 119 6.28 8.96 -38.65
CA LYS A 119 7.42 8.24 -38.07
C LYS A 119 8.70 9.08 -38.16
N LYS A 120 8.99 9.64 -39.33
CA LYS A 120 10.15 10.53 -39.55
C LYS A 120 10.09 11.80 -38.69
N ALA A 121 8.90 12.38 -38.50
CA ALA A 121 8.72 13.56 -37.65
C ALA A 121 9.06 13.26 -36.19
N PHE A 122 8.60 12.13 -35.65
CA PHE A 122 8.98 11.70 -34.30
C PHE A 122 10.46 11.32 -34.19
N GLN A 123 11.03 10.62 -35.18
CA GLN A 123 12.47 10.34 -35.22
C GLN A 123 13.30 11.63 -35.18
N LYS A 124 12.89 12.65 -35.97
CA LYS A 124 13.53 13.97 -35.95
C LYS A 124 13.38 14.66 -34.59
N LEU A 125 12.17 14.70 -34.05
CA LEU A 125 11.89 15.30 -32.75
C LEU A 125 12.74 14.65 -31.64
N ILE A 126 12.80 13.31 -31.61
CA ILE A 126 13.62 12.57 -30.62
C ILE A 126 15.12 12.82 -30.86
N ALA A 127 15.56 12.91 -32.12
CA ALA A 127 16.95 13.21 -32.44
C ALA A 127 17.38 14.58 -31.88
N GLU A 128 16.51 15.59 -31.97
CA GLU A 128 16.71 16.95 -31.44
C GLU A 128 16.71 17.02 -29.89
N MET A 129 16.05 16.08 -29.20
CA MET A 129 16.08 16.00 -27.73
C MET A 129 17.47 15.62 -27.22
N GLN A 130 18.05 16.42 -26.32
CA GLN A 130 19.39 16.19 -25.79
C GLN A 130 19.36 15.37 -24.50
N SER A 131 20.43 14.62 -24.23
CA SER A 131 20.67 14.02 -22.91
C SER A 131 21.33 15.08 -22.03
N THR A 132 20.51 15.87 -21.34
CA THR A 132 20.91 17.08 -20.62
C THR A 132 21.55 16.79 -19.26
N GLY A 133 21.38 15.57 -18.73
CA GLY A 133 21.73 15.24 -17.34
C GLY A 133 20.74 15.82 -16.33
N ARG A 134 19.60 16.37 -16.78
CA ARG A 134 18.60 16.99 -15.91
C ARG A 134 17.92 15.99 -14.99
N VAL A 135 17.94 16.27 -13.68
CA VAL A 135 17.20 15.54 -12.66
C VAL A 135 15.98 16.36 -12.24
N ALA A 136 14.80 15.73 -12.25
CA ALA A 136 13.57 16.35 -11.78
C ALA A 136 13.65 16.68 -10.29
N LEU A 137 13.27 17.90 -9.93
CA LEU A 137 13.31 18.41 -8.56
C LEU A 137 11.87 18.45 -8.01
N PRO A 138 11.54 17.67 -6.97
CA PRO A 138 10.19 17.67 -6.40
C PRO A 138 9.76 19.01 -5.80
N ASN A 139 10.73 19.88 -5.48
CA ASN A 139 10.51 21.22 -4.99
C ASN A 139 11.76 22.07 -5.28
N THR A 140 11.58 23.36 -5.53
CA THR A 140 12.67 24.31 -5.81
C THR A 140 12.73 25.46 -4.80
N ASN A 141 11.86 25.45 -3.78
CA ASN A 141 11.91 26.40 -2.68
C ASN A 141 13.08 26.07 -1.74
N PRO A 142 14.09 26.96 -1.63
CA PRO A 142 15.28 26.65 -0.85
C PRO A 142 15.00 26.42 0.64
N ARG A 143 14.06 27.14 1.25
CA ARG A 143 13.71 26.98 2.67
C ARG A 143 12.98 25.66 2.94
N TYR A 144 12.17 25.21 1.99
CA TYR A 144 11.54 23.89 2.07
C TYR A 144 12.57 22.78 1.96
N LEU A 145 13.55 22.94 1.07
CA LEU A 145 14.65 22.00 0.88
C LEU A 145 15.57 21.90 2.12
N GLU A 146 15.87 23.02 2.79
CA GLU A 146 16.65 23.04 4.05
C GLU A 146 16.03 22.15 5.14
N VAL A 147 14.69 22.12 5.24
CA VAL A 147 13.97 21.30 6.24
C VAL A 147 13.61 19.89 5.73
N LYS A 148 13.85 19.61 4.45
CA LYS A 148 13.60 18.31 3.80
C LYS A 148 14.85 17.82 3.04
N PRO A 149 15.93 17.47 3.76
CA PRO A 149 17.20 17.10 3.15
C PRO A 149 17.09 15.94 2.15
N LYS A 150 16.18 14.98 2.34
CA LYS A 150 15.89 13.90 1.36
C LYS A 150 15.50 14.40 -0.05
N LEU A 151 14.99 15.62 -0.14
CA LEU A 151 14.57 16.25 -1.40
C LEU A 151 15.61 17.27 -1.89
N ASP A 152 16.64 17.55 -1.10
CA ASP A 152 17.69 18.54 -1.36
C ASP A 152 18.98 17.85 -1.80
N PRO A 153 19.32 17.88 -3.10
CA PRO A 153 20.52 17.24 -3.60
C PRO A 153 21.79 17.95 -3.13
N ILE A 154 22.86 17.18 -2.96
CA ILE A 154 24.21 17.73 -2.78
C ILE A 154 24.86 17.81 -4.16
N LEU A 155 25.08 19.04 -4.61
CA LEU A 155 25.72 19.33 -5.88
C LEU A 155 27.18 18.89 -5.82
N GLN A 156 27.66 18.24 -6.87
CA GLN A 156 29.04 17.78 -7.00
C GLN A 156 29.82 18.61 -8.01
N SER A 157 31.15 18.43 -8.02
CA SER A 157 32.01 19.04 -9.03
C SER A 157 31.54 18.63 -10.44
N GLY A 158 31.28 19.61 -11.29
CA GLY A 158 30.79 19.41 -12.66
C GLY A 158 29.26 19.41 -12.81
N ASP A 159 28.49 19.41 -11.71
CA ASP A 159 27.06 19.67 -11.77
C ASP A 159 26.80 21.13 -12.18
N GLN A 160 25.60 21.42 -12.69
CA GLN A 160 25.13 22.76 -13.02
C GLN A 160 23.71 22.96 -12.51
N VAL A 161 23.37 24.20 -12.15
CA VAL A 161 22.00 24.60 -11.83
C VAL A 161 21.58 25.70 -12.79
N ARG A 162 20.50 25.45 -13.53
CA ARG A 162 19.95 26.41 -14.50
C ARG A 162 18.59 26.90 -14.02
N ILE A 163 18.44 28.22 -13.89
CA ILE A 163 17.16 28.87 -13.61
C ILE A 163 16.73 29.59 -14.90
N PRO A 164 15.71 29.09 -15.62
CA PRO A 164 15.25 29.71 -16.85
C PRO A 164 14.40 30.96 -16.55
N GLN A 165 14.12 31.74 -17.60
CA GLN A 165 13.09 32.78 -17.55
C GLN A 165 11.70 32.14 -17.63
N SER A 166 10.70 32.83 -17.08
CA SER A 166 9.31 32.34 -17.15
C SER A 166 8.85 32.28 -18.60
N PRO A 167 8.51 31.08 -19.12
CA PRO A 167 7.89 30.98 -20.42
C PRO A 167 6.54 31.68 -20.40
N THR A 168 6.04 32.00 -21.60
CA THR A 168 4.71 32.58 -21.76
C THR A 168 3.79 31.74 -22.62
N THR A 169 4.23 30.53 -22.93
CA THR A 169 3.55 29.57 -23.79
C THR A 169 3.58 28.18 -23.17
N ILE A 170 2.71 27.32 -23.69
CA ILE A 170 2.70 25.87 -23.48
C ILE A 170 2.85 25.22 -24.85
N THR A 171 3.48 24.05 -24.89
CA THR A 171 3.70 23.32 -26.14
C THR A 171 3.00 21.97 -26.14
N VAL A 172 2.09 21.78 -27.09
CA VAL A 172 1.40 20.51 -27.33
C VAL A 172 2.10 19.76 -28.46
N ILE A 173 2.44 18.50 -28.23
CA ILE A 173 2.98 17.59 -29.22
C ILE A 173 1.80 16.94 -29.95
N ARG A 174 1.73 17.14 -31.25
CA ARG A 174 0.68 16.60 -32.13
C ARG A 174 0.93 15.15 -32.51
N ALA A 175 -0.14 14.42 -32.84
CA ALA A 175 -0.07 12.99 -33.15
C ALA A 175 0.70 12.68 -34.43
N ASN A 176 0.95 13.70 -35.26
CA ASN A 176 1.78 13.66 -36.46
C ASN A 176 3.26 13.99 -36.20
N GLY A 177 3.65 14.23 -34.95
CA GLY A 177 5.03 14.55 -34.55
C GLY A 177 5.40 16.03 -34.65
N THR A 178 4.46 16.92 -34.99
CA THR A 178 4.70 18.37 -35.00
C THR A 178 4.46 19.01 -33.63
N LEU A 179 5.14 20.12 -33.35
CA LEU A 179 4.98 20.87 -32.11
C LEU A 179 4.03 22.04 -32.33
N CYS A 180 3.10 22.27 -31.41
CA CYS A 180 2.14 23.36 -31.47
C CYS A 180 2.26 24.26 -30.23
N LYS A 181 2.65 25.51 -30.44
CA LYS A 181 2.81 26.50 -29.36
C LYS A 181 1.53 27.29 -29.14
N ILE A 182 1.09 27.40 -27.89
CA ILE A 182 -0.10 28.18 -27.48
C ILE A 182 0.29 29.16 -26.38
N ARG A 183 -0.29 30.36 -26.39
CA ARG A 183 -0.14 31.35 -25.31
C ARG A 183 -0.73 30.80 -24.00
N TYR A 184 0.07 30.81 -22.94
CA TYR A 184 -0.40 30.43 -21.60
C TYR A 184 -1.48 31.38 -21.10
N ARG A 185 -2.50 30.82 -20.44
CA ARG A 185 -3.51 31.53 -19.66
C ARG A 185 -3.71 30.82 -18.31
N PRO A 186 -3.73 31.56 -17.18
CA PRO A 186 -4.01 30.97 -15.87
C PRO A 186 -5.44 30.44 -15.80
N ASN A 187 -5.67 29.46 -14.92
CA ASN A 187 -6.99 28.88 -14.66
C ASN A 187 -7.64 28.20 -15.88
N VAL A 188 -6.82 27.61 -16.77
CA VAL A 188 -7.29 26.89 -17.96
C VAL A 188 -6.83 25.45 -17.90
N GLU A 189 -7.77 24.51 -18.03
CA GLU A 189 -7.48 23.07 -18.05
C GLU A 189 -6.74 22.62 -19.31
N THR A 190 -6.02 21.50 -19.19
CA THR A 190 -5.26 20.87 -20.27
C THR A 190 -6.08 20.61 -21.53
N ARG A 191 -7.37 20.26 -21.40
CA ARG A 191 -8.26 19.97 -22.53
C ARG A 191 -8.39 21.14 -23.51
N PHE A 192 -8.35 22.38 -23.05
CA PHE A 192 -8.46 23.56 -23.89
C PHE A 192 -7.18 23.83 -24.68
N TYR A 193 -6.01 23.58 -24.09
CA TYR A 193 -4.73 23.64 -24.80
C TYR A 193 -4.65 22.57 -25.88
N VAL A 194 -5.06 21.34 -25.56
CA VAL A 194 -5.14 20.25 -26.54
C VAL A 194 -6.09 20.62 -27.68
N ALA A 195 -7.29 21.14 -27.38
CA ALA A 195 -8.26 21.56 -28.39
C ALA A 195 -7.76 22.73 -29.26
N GLY A 196 -7.08 23.71 -28.66
CA GLY A 196 -6.55 24.87 -29.37
C GLY A 196 -5.47 24.55 -30.40
N CYS A 197 -4.81 23.41 -30.25
CA CYS A 197 -3.84 22.91 -31.22
C CYS A 197 -4.46 22.13 -32.38
N LYS A 198 -5.78 21.86 -32.35
CA LYS A 198 -6.52 21.14 -33.41
C LYS A 198 -7.03 22.04 -34.55
N LEU A 199 -6.84 23.35 -34.49
CA LEU A 199 -7.42 24.30 -35.46
C LEU A 199 -6.53 24.58 -36.68
N GLN A 200 -6.77 23.83 -37.76
CA GLN A 200 -7.26 24.27 -39.08
C GLN A 200 -6.91 23.20 -40.13
N GLY A 201 -7.89 22.35 -40.49
CA GLY A 201 -7.88 21.62 -41.76
C GLY A 201 -7.50 20.13 -41.79
N SER A 202 -7.13 19.48 -40.68
CA SER A 202 -6.89 18.02 -40.69
C SER A 202 -7.79 17.26 -39.71
N SER A 203 -8.66 16.40 -40.25
CA SER A 203 -9.46 15.40 -39.53
C SER A 203 -8.64 14.30 -38.85
N ASP A 204 -7.32 14.31 -39.00
CA ASP A 204 -6.42 13.20 -38.63
C ASP A 204 -6.12 13.14 -37.12
N GLU A 205 -6.48 14.16 -36.34
CA GLU A 205 -6.27 14.19 -34.88
C GLU A 205 -7.58 13.91 -34.11
N GLY A 206 -7.90 12.61 -34.00
CA GLY A 206 -9.01 12.13 -33.17
C GLY A 206 -8.99 12.67 -31.73
N ASN A 207 -10.13 12.62 -31.03
CA ASN A 207 -10.24 13.13 -29.67
C ASN A 207 -9.45 12.25 -28.67
N PRO A 208 -8.51 12.81 -27.89
CA PRO A 208 -7.82 12.06 -26.85
C PRO A 208 -8.74 11.84 -25.64
N ASP A 209 -8.47 10.77 -24.90
CA ASP A 209 -9.08 10.53 -23.57
C ASP A 209 -8.21 11.09 -22.45
N TRP A 210 -6.90 10.96 -22.61
CA TRP A 210 -5.89 11.32 -21.62
C TRP A 210 -4.84 12.21 -22.27
N ALA A 211 -4.29 13.11 -21.47
CA ALA A 211 -3.10 13.87 -21.81
C ALA A 211 -2.03 13.63 -20.74
N TRP A 212 -0.77 13.60 -21.17
CA TRP A 212 0.38 13.61 -20.29
C TRP A 212 0.95 15.02 -20.28
N VAL A 213 0.96 15.62 -19.10
CA VAL A 213 1.51 16.96 -18.86
C VAL A 213 2.84 16.76 -18.16
N VAL A 214 3.92 17.22 -18.79
CA VAL A 214 5.24 17.31 -18.16
C VAL A 214 5.42 18.75 -17.74
N GLU A 215 5.44 18.98 -16.43
CA GLU A 215 5.54 20.31 -15.85
C GLU A 215 6.97 20.86 -15.95
N PRO A 216 7.15 22.18 -15.78
CA PRO A 216 8.45 22.82 -15.83
C PRO A 216 9.48 22.27 -14.85
N ASP A 217 9.08 21.68 -13.71
CA ASP A 217 9.97 21.04 -12.73
C ASP A 217 10.34 19.59 -13.10
N GLY A 218 9.72 19.05 -14.15
CA GLY A 218 9.90 17.69 -14.65
C GLY A 218 8.93 16.67 -14.06
N THR A 219 7.95 17.06 -13.23
CA THR A 219 6.88 16.15 -12.81
C THR A 219 6.02 15.76 -14.01
N ILE A 220 5.49 14.55 -13.98
CA ILE A 220 4.68 13.99 -15.07
C ILE A 220 3.30 13.66 -14.52
N HIS A 221 2.27 14.31 -15.05
CA HIS A 221 0.88 14.11 -14.68
C HIS A 221 0.12 13.48 -15.85
N LYS A 222 -0.70 12.46 -15.58
CA LYS A 222 -1.68 11.93 -16.54
C LYS A 222 -3.04 12.50 -16.18
N VAL A 223 -3.60 13.35 -17.03
CA VAL A 223 -4.84 14.08 -16.79
C VAL A 223 -5.94 13.68 -17.76
N SER A 224 -7.19 13.70 -17.30
CA SER A 224 -8.37 13.46 -18.13
C SER A 224 -8.68 14.66 -19.01
N VAL A 225 -9.01 14.42 -20.29
CA VAL A 225 -9.37 15.50 -21.23
C VAL A 225 -10.67 15.25 -21.99
N ALA A 226 -11.34 14.11 -21.77
CA ALA A 226 -12.63 13.80 -22.39
C ALA A 226 -13.79 13.94 -21.41
N ALA A 227 -15.01 14.10 -21.95
CA ALA A 227 -16.21 14.30 -21.15
C ALA A 227 -16.58 13.10 -20.26
N TRP A 228 -16.26 11.88 -20.68
CA TRP A 228 -16.65 10.66 -19.96
C TRP A 228 -15.73 10.35 -18.77
N ASN A 229 -14.47 10.80 -18.82
CA ASN A 229 -13.47 10.57 -17.78
C ASN A 229 -13.08 11.84 -17.01
N SER A 230 -13.92 12.89 -17.06
CA SER A 230 -13.68 14.16 -16.38
C SER A 230 -13.31 13.92 -14.91
N ALA A 231 -12.17 14.46 -14.47
CA ALA A 231 -11.68 14.35 -13.11
C ALA A 231 -10.92 15.63 -12.76
N PRO A 232 -10.74 15.93 -11.46
CA PRO A 232 -9.90 17.03 -11.01
C PRO A 232 -8.50 16.87 -11.58
N GLN A 233 -7.92 17.96 -12.05
CA GLN A 233 -6.57 17.98 -12.59
C GLN A 233 -5.80 19.18 -12.05
N ASP A 234 -4.51 18.98 -11.82
CA ASP A 234 -3.59 20.10 -11.67
C ASP A 234 -3.55 20.86 -13.00
N LEU A 235 -3.57 22.20 -12.91
CA LEU A 235 -3.59 23.04 -14.10
C LEU A 235 -2.16 23.21 -14.62
N PRO A 236 -1.95 23.12 -15.95
CA PRO A 236 -0.61 23.18 -16.52
C PRO A 236 0.03 24.55 -16.27
N ALA A 237 1.28 24.56 -15.80
CA ALA A 237 2.06 25.76 -15.58
C ALA A 237 2.57 26.38 -16.91
N PRO A 238 3.02 27.65 -16.94
CA PRO A 238 3.69 28.17 -18.13
C PRO A 238 4.97 27.38 -18.41
N GLY A 239 5.11 26.90 -19.65
CA GLY A 239 6.23 26.06 -20.07
C GLY A 239 5.98 24.55 -20.02
N SER A 240 4.78 24.07 -19.66
CA SER A 240 4.52 22.62 -19.66
C SER A 240 4.55 22.03 -21.08
N TRP A 241 4.99 20.78 -21.19
CA TRP A 241 4.84 19.97 -22.40
C TRP A 241 3.59 19.11 -22.29
N ILE A 242 2.77 19.06 -23.34
CA ILE A 242 1.53 18.28 -23.35
C ILE A 242 1.58 17.28 -24.50
N TRP A 243 1.44 15.99 -24.18
CA TRP A 243 1.24 14.92 -25.15
C TRP A 243 -0.14 14.31 -24.97
N ALA A 244 -1.00 14.41 -25.99
CA ALA A 244 -2.37 13.91 -25.94
C ALA A 244 -2.64 12.98 -27.13
N PRO A 245 -2.31 11.68 -27.03
CA PRO A 245 -2.47 10.74 -28.13
C PRO A 245 -3.96 10.55 -28.48
N PRO A 246 -4.34 10.58 -29.77
CA PRO A 246 -5.70 10.33 -30.20
C PRO A 246 -6.18 8.95 -29.75
N ARG A 247 -7.45 8.89 -29.34
CA ARG A 247 -8.10 7.65 -28.92
C ARG A 247 -8.05 6.57 -30.00
N TRP A 248 -7.82 5.33 -29.58
CA TRP A 248 -7.77 4.13 -30.43
C TRP A 248 -6.82 4.25 -31.63
N SER A 249 -5.82 5.11 -31.51
CA SER A 249 -4.73 5.21 -32.46
C SER A 249 -3.61 4.23 -32.08
N LYS A 250 -2.64 4.07 -33.00
CA LYS A 250 -1.41 3.31 -32.75
C LYS A 250 -0.65 3.76 -31.49
N TRP A 251 -0.82 5.01 -31.06
CA TRP A 251 -0.25 5.58 -29.84
C TRP A 251 -0.90 5.07 -28.55
N THR A 252 -2.11 4.51 -28.62
CA THR A 252 -2.84 3.94 -27.48
C THR A 252 -2.78 2.40 -27.43
N SER A 253 -1.98 1.78 -28.30
CA SER A 253 -1.65 0.35 -28.21
C SER A 253 -0.63 0.09 -27.09
N SER A 254 -0.42 -1.15 -26.66
CA SER A 254 0.61 -1.49 -25.65
C SER A 254 2.02 -0.97 -26.03
N ALA A 255 2.37 -1.02 -27.31
CA ALA A 255 3.63 -0.43 -27.81
C ALA A 255 3.61 1.11 -27.74
N GLY A 256 2.46 1.73 -28.05
CA GLY A 256 2.26 3.18 -27.95
C GLY A 256 2.24 3.72 -26.51
N GLU A 257 1.74 2.95 -25.55
CA GLU A 257 1.80 3.28 -24.11
C GLU A 257 3.24 3.21 -23.60
N THR A 258 4.02 2.21 -24.04
CA THR A 258 5.45 2.13 -23.77
C THR A 258 6.17 3.36 -24.34
N PHE A 259 5.89 3.71 -25.59
CA PHE A 259 6.42 4.92 -26.22
C PHE A 259 6.04 6.19 -25.46
N THR A 260 4.79 6.34 -25.04
CA THR A 260 4.31 7.51 -24.29
C THR A 260 5.04 7.63 -22.95
N THR A 261 5.28 6.51 -22.28
CA THR A 261 6.04 6.46 -21.03
C THR A 261 7.49 6.91 -21.24
N GLU A 262 8.16 6.40 -22.27
CA GLU A 262 9.55 6.80 -22.56
C GLU A 262 9.65 8.24 -23.11
N LEU A 263 8.65 8.70 -23.86
CA LEU A 263 8.59 10.06 -24.40
C LEU A 263 8.49 11.07 -23.26
N THR A 264 7.57 10.86 -22.33
CA THR A 264 7.35 11.77 -21.20
C THR A 264 8.54 11.81 -20.26
N LYS A 265 9.23 10.68 -20.02
CA LYS A 265 10.51 10.64 -19.31
C LYS A 265 11.59 11.49 -19.99
N LEU A 266 11.73 11.38 -21.32
CA LEU A 266 12.74 12.16 -22.05
C LEU A 266 12.39 13.65 -22.11
N LEU A 267 11.09 13.99 -22.21
CA LEU A 267 10.59 15.37 -22.13
C LEU A 267 10.89 16.01 -20.77
N ALA A 268 10.74 15.27 -19.67
CA ALA A 268 11.08 15.77 -18.34
C ALA A 268 12.55 16.20 -18.24
N ALA A 269 13.44 15.60 -19.05
CA ALA A 269 14.84 15.98 -19.13
C ALA A 269 15.13 17.24 -19.98
N GLN A 270 14.21 17.73 -20.82
CA GLN A 270 14.51 18.82 -21.77
C GLN A 270 14.45 20.24 -21.17
N GLY A 271 13.82 20.43 -20.00
CA GLY A 271 13.51 21.77 -19.47
C GLY A 271 12.12 22.26 -19.86
N PRO A 272 11.70 23.45 -19.39
CA PRO A 272 10.43 24.05 -19.80
C PRO A 272 10.36 24.31 -21.31
N SER A 273 9.18 24.13 -21.91
CA SER A 273 8.89 24.56 -23.28
C SER A 273 8.84 26.08 -23.42
N GLY A 274 8.93 26.59 -24.65
CA GLY A 274 8.75 28.01 -24.96
C GLY A 274 9.95 28.89 -24.61
N LEU A 275 11.10 28.31 -24.27
CA LEU A 275 12.36 29.02 -24.02
C LEU A 275 13.11 29.30 -25.31
N ASP A 276 13.85 30.41 -25.43
CA ASP A 276 14.51 30.90 -26.67
C ASP A 276 15.50 29.93 -27.34
N GLN A 277 15.95 28.90 -26.64
CA GLN A 277 16.75 27.79 -27.20
C GLN A 277 16.12 26.40 -27.00
N GLY A 278 14.82 26.34 -26.70
CA GLY A 278 14.07 25.10 -26.57
C GLY A 278 13.81 24.41 -27.90
N ILE A 279 13.55 23.10 -27.86
CA ILE A 279 13.27 22.26 -29.04
C ILE A 279 12.09 22.82 -29.87
N ASP A 280 11.16 23.51 -29.22
CA ASP A 280 9.97 24.06 -29.83
C ASP A 280 10.16 25.44 -30.46
N GLN A 281 11.35 26.05 -30.37
CA GLN A 281 11.64 27.38 -30.91
C GLN A 281 11.37 27.51 -32.41
N GLY A 282 11.85 26.56 -33.20
CA GLY A 282 11.66 26.52 -34.64
C GLY A 282 10.23 26.18 -35.09
N SER A 283 9.29 25.88 -34.17
CA SER A 283 7.93 25.57 -34.55
C SER A 283 7.18 26.80 -35.09
N ARG A 284 6.73 26.69 -36.34
CA ARG A 284 5.88 27.67 -37.03
C ARG A 284 4.38 27.46 -36.74
N ALA A 285 4.00 26.32 -36.16
CA ALA A 285 2.60 26.01 -35.87
C ALA A 285 2.19 26.67 -34.55
N ARG A 286 1.37 27.73 -34.66
CA ARG A 286 0.74 28.40 -33.51
C ARG A 286 -0.69 27.93 -33.37
N GLY A 287 -1.06 27.47 -32.18
CA GLY A 287 -2.46 27.21 -31.83
C GLY A 287 -3.10 28.47 -31.21
N SER A 288 -4.43 28.48 -31.17
CA SER A 288 -5.21 29.49 -30.47
C SER A 288 -6.09 28.81 -29.43
N LEU A 289 -6.13 29.36 -28.22
CA LEU A 289 -7.08 28.86 -27.22
C LEU A 289 -8.50 29.04 -27.75
N PRO A 290 -9.37 28.02 -27.64
CA PRO A 290 -10.78 28.17 -27.96
C PRO A 290 -11.42 29.23 -27.03
N ASN A 291 -12.61 29.71 -27.40
CA ASN A 291 -13.36 30.62 -26.52
C ASN A 291 -13.77 29.86 -25.25
N VAL A 292 -13.14 30.17 -24.11
CA VAL A 292 -13.44 29.57 -22.81
C VAL A 292 -14.42 30.48 -22.08
N ALA A 293 -15.60 29.95 -21.72
CA ALA A 293 -16.60 30.75 -21.01
C ALA A 293 -16.08 31.15 -19.61
N PRO A 294 -16.42 32.33 -19.08
CA PRO A 294 -15.97 32.75 -17.75
C PRO A 294 -16.28 31.73 -16.66
N GLN A 295 -17.42 31.04 -16.73
CA GLN A 295 -17.82 29.99 -15.80
C GLN A 295 -16.89 28.76 -15.86
N GLU A 296 -16.31 28.46 -17.01
CA GLU A 296 -15.37 27.33 -17.18
C GLU A 296 -13.95 27.66 -16.70
N LEU A 297 -13.58 28.95 -16.61
CA LEU A 297 -12.32 29.37 -15.98
C LEU A 297 -12.32 29.16 -14.46
N TYR A 298 -13.51 29.10 -13.85
CA TYR A 298 -13.68 28.82 -12.43
C TYR A 298 -14.31 27.45 -12.16
N GLY A 299 -14.78 26.76 -13.21
CA GLY A 299 -15.39 25.43 -13.15
C GLY A 299 -14.35 24.36 -13.47
N ILE A 300 -13.70 23.85 -12.44
CA ILE A 300 -12.75 22.73 -12.58
C ILE A 300 -13.55 21.44 -12.77
N SER A 301 -13.08 20.57 -13.67
CA SER A 301 -13.55 19.19 -13.80
C SER A 301 -13.56 18.52 -12.43
N ARG A 302 -14.61 17.74 -12.16
CA ARG A 302 -14.85 17.11 -10.84
C ARG A 302 -14.85 15.61 -10.95
N ASP A 303 -14.60 14.94 -9.83
CA ASP A 303 -14.73 13.48 -9.77
C ASP A 303 -16.20 13.06 -9.94
N LEU A 304 -16.39 11.80 -10.31
CA LEU A 304 -17.73 11.21 -10.39
C LEU A 304 -18.26 11.09 -8.95
N PRO A 305 -19.38 11.74 -8.60
CA PRO A 305 -20.01 11.52 -7.31
C PRO A 305 -20.52 10.08 -7.21
N ILE A 306 -20.05 9.35 -6.22
CA ILE A 306 -20.49 7.99 -5.90
C ILE A 306 -21.20 8.04 -4.55
N SER A 307 -22.40 7.48 -4.47
CA SER A 307 -23.18 7.41 -3.24
C SER A 307 -23.99 6.12 -3.15
N SER A 308 -24.30 5.71 -1.92
CA SER A 308 -25.15 4.54 -1.66
C SER A 308 -26.62 4.85 -1.93
N ASN A 309 -27.34 3.88 -2.49
CA ASN A 309 -28.80 3.85 -2.53
C ASN A 309 -29.37 3.39 -1.18
N ILE A 310 -30.70 3.33 -1.05
CA ILE A 310 -31.37 2.95 0.20
C ILE A 310 -31.07 1.51 0.67
N TRP A 311 -30.60 0.65 -0.25
CA TRP A 311 -30.18 -0.74 0.01
C TRP A 311 -28.68 -0.86 0.31
N GLY A 312 -27.95 0.26 0.46
CA GLY A 312 -26.51 0.27 0.74
C GLY A 312 -25.61 -0.11 -0.43
N GLU A 313 -26.16 -0.31 -1.64
CA GLU A 313 -25.39 -0.52 -2.86
C GLU A 313 -25.07 0.82 -3.50
N THR A 314 -23.94 0.94 -4.21
CA THR A 314 -23.71 2.13 -5.03
C THR A 314 -24.81 2.27 -6.09
N GLY A 315 -25.45 3.45 -6.16
CA GLY A 315 -26.58 3.64 -7.06
C GLY A 315 -27.32 4.97 -6.94
N LEU A 316 -28.56 4.96 -7.43
CA LEU A 316 -29.46 6.10 -7.47
C LEU A 316 -30.20 6.25 -6.13
N LEU A 317 -31.52 6.02 -6.08
CA LEU A 317 -32.32 6.08 -4.86
C LEU A 317 -32.74 4.67 -4.41
N GLN A 318 -33.43 3.93 -5.28
CA GLN A 318 -33.74 2.50 -5.14
C GLN A 318 -32.87 1.64 -6.05
N ASN A 319 -32.58 2.16 -7.25
CA ASN A 319 -31.91 1.40 -8.29
C ASN A 319 -30.39 1.34 -8.07
N PRO A 320 -29.74 0.20 -8.38
CA PRO A 320 -28.29 0.14 -8.47
C PRO A 320 -27.80 0.90 -9.71
N SER A 321 -26.54 1.34 -9.69
CA SER A 321 -25.82 1.76 -10.89
C SER A 321 -24.67 0.79 -11.17
N ALA A 322 -24.04 0.91 -12.35
CA ALA A 322 -22.85 0.13 -12.67
C ALA A 322 -21.60 0.60 -11.91
N ARG A 323 -21.70 1.77 -11.24
CA ARG A 323 -20.62 2.36 -10.46
C ARG A 323 -20.28 1.51 -9.25
N THR A 324 -19.01 1.52 -8.90
CA THR A 324 -18.45 0.84 -7.73
C THR A 324 -17.51 1.76 -6.99
N VAL A 325 -17.50 1.67 -5.66
CA VAL A 325 -16.53 2.42 -4.85
C VAL A 325 -15.10 1.86 -5.04
N PRO A 326 -14.06 2.68 -4.81
CA PRO A 326 -12.67 2.22 -4.88
C PRO A 326 -12.35 1.12 -3.87
N ALA A 327 -11.34 0.30 -4.18
CA ALA A 327 -10.84 -0.69 -3.23
C ALA A 327 -10.41 -0.07 -1.90
N GLY A 328 -10.64 -0.80 -0.81
CA GLY A 328 -10.38 -0.36 0.56
C GLY A 328 -11.52 0.48 1.17
N THR A 329 -12.55 0.82 0.39
CA THR A 329 -13.72 1.54 0.91
C THR A 329 -14.57 0.62 1.80
N ALA A 330 -14.94 1.12 2.97
CA ALA A 330 -15.99 0.57 3.80
C ALA A 330 -17.07 1.62 4.03
N SER A 331 -18.35 1.22 4.01
CA SER A 331 -19.47 2.12 4.25
C SER A 331 -20.51 1.50 5.17
N ILE A 332 -21.13 2.33 6.01
CA ILE A 332 -22.30 2.00 6.82
C ILE A 332 -23.45 2.88 6.35
N THR A 333 -24.54 2.28 5.91
CA THR A 333 -25.69 3.01 5.36
C THR A 333 -26.95 2.71 6.16
N LEU A 334 -27.61 3.75 6.64
CA LEU A 334 -28.94 3.72 7.25
C LEU A 334 -29.95 4.21 6.21
N GLY A 335 -30.90 3.37 5.82
CA GLY A 335 -31.98 3.70 4.89
C GLY A 335 -33.34 3.58 5.56
N LEU A 336 -34.20 4.58 5.38
CA LEU A 336 -35.53 4.64 6.00
C LEU A 336 -36.60 5.00 4.96
N PHE A 337 -37.64 4.17 4.86
CA PHE A 337 -38.88 4.45 4.14
C PHE A 337 -39.98 3.55 4.69
N GLN A 338 -41.13 4.09 5.07
CA GLN A 338 -42.15 3.32 5.82
C GLN A 338 -42.66 2.08 5.05
N PRO A 339 -42.79 0.87 5.66
CA PRO A 339 -42.49 0.47 7.03
C PRO A 339 -41.06 -0.09 7.24
N TYR A 340 -40.15 0.11 6.29
CA TYR A 340 -38.82 -0.48 6.26
C TYR A 340 -37.76 0.43 6.90
N GLY A 341 -36.94 -0.17 7.76
CA GLY A 341 -35.66 0.40 8.20
C GLY A 341 -34.53 -0.55 7.84
N ILE A 342 -33.52 -0.05 7.14
CA ILE A 342 -32.43 -0.86 6.59
C ILE A 342 -31.10 -0.35 7.14
N VAL A 343 -30.27 -1.26 7.65
CA VAL A 343 -28.88 -0.99 7.97
C VAL A 343 -28.03 -1.85 7.06
N SER A 344 -27.08 -1.23 6.36
CA SER A 344 -26.19 -1.92 5.43
C SER A 344 -24.72 -1.66 5.75
N LEU A 345 -23.89 -2.69 5.62
CA LEU A 345 -22.42 -2.59 5.61
C LEU A 345 -21.94 -2.93 4.21
N ASN A 346 -21.17 -2.05 3.58
CA ASN A 346 -20.59 -2.27 2.25
C ASN A 346 -19.06 -2.30 2.36
N PHE A 347 -18.43 -3.25 1.68
CA PHE A 347 -16.98 -3.37 1.59
C PHE A 347 -16.55 -3.59 0.14
N ALA A 348 -15.54 -2.84 -0.30
CA ALA A 348 -14.90 -3.04 -1.59
C ALA A 348 -13.46 -3.57 -1.41
N PRO A 349 -13.23 -4.89 -1.40
CA PRO A 349 -11.88 -5.43 -1.29
C PRO A 349 -11.08 -5.14 -2.57
N VAL A 350 -11.68 -5.18 -3.75
CA VAL A 350 -11.01 -4.92 -5.04
C VAL A 350 -11.80 -3.93 -5.87
N ASN A 351 -11.12 -3.25 -6.80
CA ASN A 351 -11.77 -2.28 -7.67
C ASN A 351 -12.80 -3.00 -8.55
N GLY A 352 -14.07 -2.57 -8.50
CA GLY A 352 -15.14 -3.21 -9.26
C GLY A 352 -15.87 -4.34 -8.52
N LEU A 353 -15.60 -4.58 -7.24
CA LEU A 353 -16.31 -5.59 -6.44
C LEU A 353 -16.87 -4.96 -5.16
N GLU A 354 -18.18 -5.07 -4.95
CA GLU A 354 -18.84 -4.63 -3.71
C GLU A 354 -19.51 -5.83 -3.04
N PHE A 355 -19.21 -6.03 -1.76
CA PHE A 355 -19.93 -6.93 -0.87
C PHE A 355 -20.81 -6.10 0.04
N ILE A 356 -22.10 -6.40 0.07
CA ILE A 356 -23.06 -5.64 0.87
C ILE A 356 -23.71 -6.60 1.85
N MET A 357 -23.80 -6.22 3.11
CA MET A 357 -24.55 -6.98 4.12
C MET A 357 -25.65 -6.09 4.63
N ARG A 358 -26.86 -6.63 4.75
CA ARG A 358 -28.04 -5.85 5.07
C ARG A 358 -28.82 -6.52 6.18
N TYR A 359 -29.35 -5.66 7.04
CA TYR A 359 -30.32 -5.99 8.04
C TYR A 359 -31.56 -5.12 7.82
N THR A 360 -32.66 -5.76 7.46
CA THR A 360 -33.93 -5.10 7.15
C THR A 360 -34.92 -5.35 8.27
N ASN A 361 -35.46 -4.29 8.84
CA ASN A 361 -36.54 -4.31 9.80
C ASN A 361 -37.85 -3.91 9.11
N ILE A 362 -38.90 -4.71 9.29
CA ILE A 362 -40.24 -4.46 8.75
C ILE A 362 -41.18 -4.11 9.92
N ASN A 363 -41.44 -2.83 10.12
CA ASN A 363 -42.05 -2.33 11.36
C ASN A 363 -43.52 -2.77 11.58
N ASN A 364 -44.21 -3.21 10.55
CA ASN A 364 -45.63 -3.57 10.60
C ASN A 364 -45.91 -5.08 10.55
N ILE A 365 -44.88 -5.92 10.55
CA ILE A 365 -44.99 -7.38 10.55
C ILE A 365 -44.40 -7.91 11.87
N PRO A 366 -45.11 -8.75 12.64
CA PRO A 366 -44.54 -9.40 13.83
C PRO A 366 -43.48 -10.43 13.45
N TYR A 367 -42.47 -10.64 14.29
CA TYR A 367 -41.37 -11.58 14.02
C TYR A 367 -41.85 -13.06 14.01
N GLY A 368 -42.80 -13.41 14.88
CA GLY A 368 -43.37 -14.75 14.98
C GLY A 368 -44.56 -14.77 15.95
N GLU A 369 -44.87 -15.95 16.49
CA GLU A 369 -45.88 -16.06 17.55
C GLU A 369 -45.47 -15.26 18.78
N GLN A 370 -46.41 -14.53 19.38
CA GLN A 370 -46.16 -13.64 20.52
C GLN A 370 -45.53 -14.36 21.73
N SER A 371 -45.84 -15.65 21.92
CA SER A 371 -45.27 -16.52 22.96
C SER A 371 -43.76 -16.75 22.79
N PHE A 372 -43.28 -16.73 21.54
CA PHE A 372 -41.89 -16.94 21.17
C PHE A 372 -41.14 -15.62 20.95
N SER A 373 -41.74 -14.67 20.23
CA SER A 373 -41.07 -13.43 19.81
C SER A 373 -41.41 -12.20 20.65
N GLY A 374 -42.38 -12.28 21.56
CA GLY A 374 -42.94 -11.09 22.22
C GLY A 374 -43.37 -10.04 21.19
N GLY A 375 -43.16 -8.75 21.50
CA GLY A 375 -43.50 -7.64 20.60
C GLY A 375 -42.46 -7.31 19.51
N GLN A 376 -41.55 -8.23 19.18
CA GLN A 376 -40.54 -8.03 18.14
C GLN A 376 -41.19 -7.92 16.75
N THR A 377 -40.73 -6.98 15.93
CA THR A 377 -41.09 -6.90 14.50
C THR A 377 -40.17 -7.76 13.63
N TYR A 378 -40.62 -8.15 12.45
CA TYR A 378 -39.90 -9.06 11.54
C TYR A 378 -38.57 -8.47 11.06
N LYS A 379 -37.55 -9.32 11.02
CA LYS A 379 -36.17 -8.97 10.68
C LYS A 379 -35.65 -9.92 9.62
N ASP A 380 -35.10 -9.36 8.55
CA ASP A 380 -34.46 -10.09 7.48
C ASP A 380 -32.96 -9.77 7.40
N LYS A 381 -32.16 -10.77 7.05
CA LYS A 381 -30.72 -10.63 6.82
C LYS A 381 -30.42 -11.07 5.41
N SER A 382 -29.67 -10.26 4.69
CA SER A 382 -29.27 -10.58 3.34
C SER A 382 -27.84 -10.11 3.06
N THR A 383 -27.19 -10.77 2.11
CA THR A 383 -25.93 -10.28 1.54
C THR A 383 -26.12 -10.02 0.05
N GLY A 384 -25.57 -8.93 -0.47
CA GLY A 384 -25.47 -8.66 -1.89
C GLY A 384 -24.03 -8.74 -2.40
N LEU A 385 -23.93 -8.95 -3.70
CA LEU A 385 -22.68 -8.90 -4.45
C LEU A 385 -22.91 -8.04 -5.68
N LYS A 386 -21.98 -7.12 -5.98
CA LYS A 386 -21.93 -6.42 -7.26
C LYS A 386 -20.54 -6.60 -7.87
N VAL A 387 -20.50 -6.99 -9.13
CA VAL A 387 -19.28 -7.19 -9.90
C VAL A 387 -19.34 -6.32 -11.15
N ARG A 388 -18.35 -5.45 -11.33
CA ARG A 388 -18.12 -4.73 -12.58
C ARG A 388 -17.51 -5.68 -13.60
N LEU A 389 -18.20 -5.83 -14.72
CA LEU A 389 -17.80 -6.67 -15.86
C LEU A 389 -16.96 -5.90 -16.87
N LEU A 390 -17.33 -4.65 -17.15
CA LEU A 390 -16.63 -3.77 -18.10
C LEU A 390 -16.42 -2.41 -17.47
N SER A 391 -15.20 -1.89 -17.54
CA SER A 391 -14.92 -0.48 -17.21
C SER A 391 -15.45 0.43 -18.31
N GLU A 392 -15.96 1.60 -17.92
CA GLU A 392 -16.33 2.63 -18.88
C GLU A 392 -15.13 3.00 -19.77
N ASN A 393 -15.40 3.23 -21.05
CA ASN A 393 -14.49 3.91 -21.95
C ASN A 393 -15.25 4.99 -22.72
N ALA A 394 -14.65 5.58 -23.76
CA ALA A 394 -15.30 6.64 -24.51
C ALA A 394 -16.64 6.26 -25.17
N TYR A 395 -16.84 4.99 -25.55
CA TYR A 395 -18.03 4.54 -26.27
C TYR A 395 -18.88 3.56 -25.46
N LEU A 396 -18.25 2.58 -24.82
CA LEU A 396 -18.94 1.61 -23.99
C LEU A 396 -19.22 2.20 -22.60
N PRO A 397 -20.42 1.96 -22.04
CA PRO A 397 -20.69 2.27 -20.65
C PRO A 397 -19.92 1.31 -19.73
N GLU A 398 -19.80 1.69 -18.45
CA GLU A 398 -19.47 0.73 -17.40
C GLU A 398 -20.61 -0.29 -17.32
N LEU A 399 -20.30 -1.57 -17.21
CA LEU A 399 -21.28 -2.65 -17.09
C LEU A 399 -21.04 -3.40 -15.79
N ALA A 400 -22.10 -3.62 -15.01
CA ALA A 400 -22.05 -4.43 -13.81
C ALA A 400 -23.21 -5.43 -13.75
N VAL A 401 -22.96 -6.53 -13.06
CA VAL A 401 -23.99 -7.47 -12.61
C VAL A 401 -24.00 -7.46 -11.10
N GLY A 402 -25.20 -7.51 -10.52
CA GLY A 402 -25.32 -7.70 -9.09
C GLY A 402 -26.50 -8.57 -8.71
N VAL A 403 -26.40 -9.06 -7.48
CA VAL A 403 -27.41 -9.90 -6.84
C VAL A 403 -27.66 -9.32 -5.45
N ARG A 404 -28.92 -8.99 -5.18
CA ARG A 404 -29.47 -8.72 -3.86
C ARG A 404 -29.90 -10.04 -3.25
N ASP A 405 -29.61 -10.22 -1.97
CA ASP A 405 -29.97 -11.41 -1.21
C ASP A 405 -29.41 -12.73 -1.78
N LEU A 406 -28.12 -12.70 -2.13
CA LEU A 406 -27.36 -13.88 -2.55
C LEU A 406 -27.33 -14.96 -1.46
N LEU A 407 -27.21 -14.55 -0.18
CA LEU A 407 -27.04 -15.43 0.99
C LEU A 407 -27.97 -15.04 2.16
N GLY A 408 -29.28 -15.02 1.94
CA GLY A 408 -30.28 -14.77 3.00
C GLY A 408 -31.56 -15.58 2.80
N THR A 409 -32.71 -15.02 3.14
CA THR A 409 -34.02 -15.73 3.11
C THR A 409 -34.66 -15.74 1.72
N GLY A 410 -34.17 -14.92 0.80
CA GLY A 410 -34.74 -14.73 -0.53
C GLY A 410 -35.90 -13.72 -0.56
N LEU A 411 -36.30 -13.17 0.59
CA LEU A 411 -37.45 -12.27 0.74
C LEU A 411 -37.34 -11.01 -0.14
N PHE A 412 -36.12 -10.47 -0.28
CA PHE A 412 -35.82 -9.31 -1.13
C PHE A 412 -34.86 -9.66 -2.28
N SER A 413 -34.85 -10.93 -2.71
CA SER A 413 -33.96 -11.39 -3.78
C SER A 413 -34.21 -10.65 -5.08
N GLY A 414 -33.12 -10.19 -5.71
CA GLY A 414 -33.19 -9.51 -6.99
C GLY A 414 -31.85 -9.47 -7.69
N GLU A 415 -31.84 -9.85 -8.96
CA GLU A 415 -30.66 -9.83 -9.81
C GLU A 415 -30.77 -8.66 -10.79
N TYR A 416 -29.62 -8.13 -11.21
CA TYR A 416 -29.62 -7.06 -12.19
C TYR A 416 -28.39 -7.08 -13.08
N VAL A 417 -28.59 -6.60 -14.31
CA VAL A 417 -27.55 -6.16 -15.22
C VAL A 417 -27.75 -4.66 -15.40
N VAL A 418 -26.71 -3.86 -15.20
CA VAL A 418 -26.82 -2.40 -15.24
C VAL A 418 -25.62 -1.78 -15.96
N ALA A 419 -25.90 -0.76 -16.76
CA ALA A 419 -24.92 0.03 -17.48
C ALA A 419 -24.96 1.49 -17.01
N SER A 420 -23.79 2.11 -16.81
CA SER A 420 -23.68 3.54 -16.48
C SER A 420 -22.70 4.27 -17.40
N LYS A 421 -23.07 5.47 -17.81
CA LYS A 421 -22.29 6.32 -18.73
C LYS A 421 -22.23 7.75 -18.22
N ARG A 422 -21.02 8.26 -18.09
CA ARG A 422 -20.78 9.65 -17.71
C ARG A 422 -20.65 10.54 -18.92
N HIS A 423 -21.20 11.74 -18.81
CA HIS A 423 -20.94 12.84 -19.70
C HIS A 423 -20.85 14.14 -18.89
N ASN A 424 -19.64 14.60 -18.62
CA ASN A 424 -19.34 15.77 -17.79
C ASN A 424 -20.01 15.65 -16.41
N ASN A 425 -20.97 16.53 -16.12
CA ASN A 425 -21.69 16.61 -14.84
C ASN A 425 -22.92 15.68 -14.78
N PHE A 426 -23.19 14.90 -15.82
CA PHE A 426 -24.29 13.94 -15.85
C PHE A 426 -23.76 12.51 -15.82
N ASP A 427 -24.43 11.65 -15.04
CA ASP A 427 -24.21 10.20 -15.05
C ASP A 427 -25.53 9.49 -15.34
N PHE A 428 -25.61 8.82 -16.48
CA PHE A 428 -26.80 8.11 -16.92
C PHE A 428 -26.68 6.63 -16.55
N THR A 429 -27.78 6.03 -16.10
CA THR A 429 -27.85 4.62 -15.73
C THR A 429 -29.06 3.97 -16.39
N ALA A 430 -28.88 2.78 -16.95
CA ALA A 430 -29.96 1.96 -17.48
C ALA A 430 -29.69 0.49 -17.18
N GLY A 431 -30.71 -0.26 -16.78
CA GLY A 431 -30.56 -1.65 -16.39
C GLY A 431 -31.84 -2.46 -16.54
N MET A 432 -31.67 -3.77 -16.36
CA MET A 432 -32.76 -4.74 -16.28
C MET A 432 -32.60 -5.51 -14.97
N GLY A 433 -33.71 -5.68 -14.26
CA GLY A 433 -33.79 -6.38 -12.99
C GLY A 433 -34.77 -7.56 -13.04
N TRP A 434 -34.50 -8.54 -12.20
CA TRP A 434 -35.34 -9.71 -11.93
C TRP A 434 -35.66 -9.76 -10.43
N GLY A 435 -36.66 -10.55 -10.05
CA GLY A 435 -37.10 -10.64 -8.65
C GLY A 435 -37.68 -9.34 -8.16
N GLN A 436 -37.27 -8.88 -6.97
CA GLN A 436 -37.73 -7.64 -6.37
C GLN A 436 -37.65 -6.48 -7.36
N LEU A 437 -36.46 -6.25 -7.96
CA LEU A 437 -36.16 -5.25 -8.99
C LEU A 437 -36.95 -5.42 -10.31
N GLY A 438 -37.53 -6.59 -10.54
CA GLY A 438 -38.25 -6.98 -11.75
C GLY A 438 -39.77 -7.08 -11.60
N THR A 439 -40.32 -6.83 -10.41
CA THR A 439 -41.75 -7.10 -10.08
C THR A 439 -42.75 -6.31 -10.92
N ARG A 440 -42.35 -5.20 -11.56
CA ARG A 440 -43.21 -4.48 -12.52
C ARG A 440 -43.51 -5.28 -13.79
N ASN A 441 -42.65 -6.25 -14.13
CA ASN A 441 -42.83 -7.14 -15.28
C ASN A 441 -43.11 -6.42 -16.61
N ASN A 442 -42.38 -5.33 -16.90
CA ASN A 442 -42.62 -4.48 -18.08
C ASN A 442 -41.86 -4.94 -19.34
N VAL A 443 -41.08 -6.00 -19.24
CA VAL A 443 -40.33 -6.59 -20.37
C VAL A 443 -40.34 -8.11 -20.24
N THR A 444 -40.40 -8.80 -21.38
CA THR A 444 -40.28 -10.27 -21.40
C THR A 444 -38.89 -10.67 -20.92
N ASN A 445 -38.83 -11.64 -19.99
CA ASN A 445 -37.56 -12.17 -19.51
C ASN A 445 -36.75 -12.78 -20.69
N PRO A 446 -35.60 -12.19 -21.07
CA PRO A 446 -34.84 -12.64 -22.24
C PRO A 446 -34.29 -14.07 -22.09
N PHE A 447 -34.11 -14.54 -20.85
CA PHE A 447 -33.62 -15.89 -20.58
C PHE A 447 -34.66 -16.98 -20.94
N VAL A 448 -35.96 -16.63 -20.98
CA VAL A 448 -37.00 -17.54 -21.46
C VAL A 448 -36.81 -17.86 -22.93
N THR A 449 -36.54 -16.84 -23.74
CA THR A 449 -36.31 -17.00 -25.18
C THR A 449 -34.97 -17.65 -25.46
N ALA A 450 -33.93 -17.31 -24.70
CA ALA A 450 -32.57 -17.78 -24.93
C ALA A 450 -32.29 -19.21 -24.40
N PHE A 451 -32.92 -19.60 -23.28
CA PHE A 451 -32.59 -20.83 -22.56
C PHE A 451 -33.82 -21.70 -22.19
N GLY A 452 -35.03 -21.29 -22.58
CA GLY A 452 -36.25 -22.10 -22.46
C GLY A 452 -37.18 -21.70 -21.31
N GLN A 453 -38.35 -22.35 -21.27
CA GLN A 453 -39.48 -21.98 -20.40
C GLN A 453 -39.21 -22.11 -18.89
N ASN A 454 -38.17 -22.84 -18.48
CA ASN A 454 -37.81 -22.96 -17.07
C ASN A 454 -37.48 -21.60 -16.43
N TYR A 455 -37.05 -20.61 -17.21
CA TYR A 455 -36.77 -19.25 -16.73
C TYR A 455 -38.03 -18.38 -16.56
N ALA A 456 -39.21 -18.84 -16.97
CA ALA A 456 -40.43 -18.02 -17.00
C ALA A 456 -41.03 -17.81 -15.59
N THR A 457 -40.76 -18.73 -14.67
CA THR A 457 -41.32 -18.74 -13.33
C THR A 457 -40.23 -18.77 -12.27
N ARG A 458 -40.48 -18.10 -11.15
CA ARG A 458 -39.65 -18.13 -9.95
C ARG A 458 -40.52 -18.60 -8.80
N ASP A 459 -40.04 -19.58 -8.05
CA ASP A 459 -40.70 -20.08 -6.86
C ASP A 459 -40.70 -19.02 -5.75
N ALA A 460 -41.75 -19.02 -4.94
CA ALA A 460 -41.83 -18.13 -3.80
C ALA A 460 -40.72 -18.45 -2.78
N ALA A 461 -40.10 -17.42 -2.20
CA ALA A 461 -39.13 -17.60 -1.14
C ALA A 461 -39.78 -18.30 0.07
N VAL A 462 -39.15 -19.37 0.57
CA VAL A 462 -39.62 -20.09 1.76
C VAL A 462 -39.15 -19.33 3.00
N VAL A 463 -40.08 -18.63 3.64
CA VAL A 463 -39.84 -17.86 4.87
C VAL A 463 -39.43 -18.82 6.00
N GLY A 464 -38.28 -18.56 6.64
CA GLY A 464 -37.77 -19.36 7.78
C GLY A 464 -36.60 -20.31 7.47
N GLN A 465 -36.14 -20.40 6.21
CA GLN A 465 -34.90 -21.11 5.83
C GLN A 465 -33.90 -20.19 5.09
N GLY A 466 -33.44 -19.12 5.73
CA GLY A 466 -32.29 -18.34 5.29
C GLY A 466 -31.02 -19.18 5.10
N GLY A 467 -30.28 -18.88 4.03
CA GLY A 467 -28.95 -19.44 3.78
C GLY A 467 -28.88 -20.62 2.82
N THR A 468 -30.00 -21.07 2.23
CA THR A 468 -29.99 -21.89 1.00
C THR A 468 -29.89 -20.98 -0.20
N ALA A 469 -28.87 -21.16 -1.06
CA ALA A 469 -28.76 -20.39 -2.30
C ALA A 469 -30.02 -20.62 -3.15
N ASN A 470 -30.77 -19.56 -3.44
CA ASN A 470 -31.91 -19.64 -4.33
C ASN A 470 -31.38 -19.97 -5.74
N GLN A 471 -31.59 -21.20 -6.22
CA GLN A 471 -30.97 -21.67 -7.47
C GLN A 471 -31.61 -21.09 -8.74
N GLN A 472 -32.62 -20.22 -8.60
CA GLN A 472 -33.40 -19.63 -9.70
C GLN A 472 -33.01 -18.17 -9.99
N TYR A 473 -31.71 -17.89 -10.12
CA TYR A 473 -31.23 -16.56 -10.53
C TYR A 473 -31.72 -16.21 -11.95
N PHE A 474 -32.10 -14.96 -12.19
CA PHE A 474 -32.62 -14.46 -13.50
C PHE A 474 -33.91 -15.15 -14.00
N HIS A 475 -34.67 -15.79 -13.10
CA HIS A 475 -35.97 -16.40 -13.41
C HIS A 475 -37.13 -15.45 -13.07
N GLY A 476 -38.29 -15.72 -13.65
CA GLY A 476 -39.54 -15.01 -13.34
C GLY A 476 -39.65 -13.65 -14.04
N THR A 477 -40.34 -12.72 -13.38
CA THR A 477 -40.64 -11.38 -13.91
C THR A 477 -39.38 -10.54 -14.09
N ALA A 478 -39.34 -9.77 -15.17
CA ALA A 478 -38.23 -8.86 -15.48
C ALA A 478 -38.75 -7.43 -15.71
N ALA A 479 -37.98 -6.43 -15.29
CA ALA A 479 -38.30 -5.03 -15.54
C ALA A 479 -37.08 -4.20 -15.94
N LEU A 480 -37.29 -3.25 -16.84
CA LEU A 480 -36.33 -2.19 -17.11
C LEU A 480 -36.41 -1.11 -16.05
N PHE A 481 -35.25 -0.61 -15.63
CA PHE A 481 -35.08 0.51 -14.72
C PHE A 481 -33.94 1.42 -15.21
N GLY A 482 -33.87 2.64 -14.67
CA GLY A 482 -32.80 3.56 -15.04
C GLY A 482 -32.94 4.92 -14.38
N GLY A 483 -32.07 5.84 -14.75
CA GLY A 483 -32.12 7.21 -14.25
C GLY A 483 -30.89 8.03 -14.59
N VAL A 484 -30.84 9.22 -14.04
CA VAL A 484 -29.76 10.19 -14.25
C VAL A 484 -29.39 10.84 -12.93
N GLN A 485 -28.10 11.04 -12.73
CA GLN A 485 -27.54 11.90 -11.70
C GLN A 485 -27.01 13.17 -12.36
N TYR A 486 -27.28 14.32 -11.74
CA TYR A 486 -26.75 15.61 -12.15
C TYR A 486 -25.93 16.21 -10.99
N HIS A 487 -24.64 16.37 -11.22
CA HIS A 487 -23.75 17.09 -10.33
C HIS A 487 -23.97 18.59 -10.52
N THR A 488 -24.57 19.22 -9.52
CA THR A 488 -24.90 20.65 -9.61
C THR A 488 -23.63 21.51 -9.57
N PRO A 489 -23.71 22.81 -9.92
CA PRO A 489 -22.60 23.74 -9.70
C PRO A 489 -22.12 23.80 -8.25
N TRP A 490 -22.96 23.47 -7.26
CA TRP A 490 -22.55 23.26 -5.87
C TRP A 490 -21.86 21.90 -5.72
N GLU A 491 -20.60 21.92 -5.30
CA GLU A 491 -19.71 20.74 -5.25
C GLU A 491 -20.31 19.55 -4.51
N ASN A 492 -21.09 19.82 -3.47
CA ASN A 492 -21.60 18.81 -2.56
C ASN A 492 -23.05 18.37 -2.85
N VAL A 493 -23.70 18.88 -3.92
CA VAL A 493 -25.12 18.56 -4.18
C VAL A 493 -25.27 17.83 -5.51
N VAL A 494 -25.88 16.64 -5.44
CA VAL A 494 -26.21 15.79 -6.58
C VAL A 494 -27.73 15.60 -6.63
N LEU A 495 -28.33 15.91 -7.78
CA LEU A 495 -29.75 15.64 -8.02
C LEU A 495 -29.90 14.30 -8.72
N LYS A 496 -30.90 13.52 -8.33
CA LYS A 496 -31.18 12.17 -8.86
C LYS A 496 -32.62 12.08 -9.32
N ALA A 497 -32.82 11.53 -10.52
CA ALA A 497 -34.12 11.13 -11.02
C ALA A 497 -34.02 9.70 -11.54
N GLU A 498 -34.95 8.83 -11.15
CA GLU A 498 -34.95 7.43 -11.57
C GLU A 498 -36.35 6.93 -11.93
N VAL A 499 -36.38 5.91 -12.79
CA VAL A 499 -37.53 5.08 -13.11
C VAL A 499 -37.30 3.71 -12.47
N ASP A 500 -38.21 3.30 -11.59
CA ASP A 500 -38.08 2.10 -10.76
C ASP A 500 -38.76 0.86 -11.40
N GLY A 501 -38.01 -0.24 -11.44
CA GLY A 501 -38.47 -1.55 -11.89
C GLY A 501 -39.35 -2.29 -10.87
N ASN A 502 -39.43 -1.80 -9.64
CA ASN A 502 -40.25 -2.37 -8.58
C ASN A 502 -41.74 -2.05 -8.74
N ASN A 503 -42.59 -3.02 -8.42
CA ASN A 503 -44.02 -2.86 -8.18
C ASN A 503 -44.30 -2.88 -6.68
N TYR A 504 -44.49 -1.69 -6.10
CA TYR A 504 -44.74 -1.50 -4.68
C TYR A 504 -46.08 -2.08 -4.16
N GLN A 505 -46.93 -2.59 -5.05
CA GLN A 505 -48.14 -3.35 -4.67
C GLN A 505 -47.85 -4.84 -4.40
N GLN A 506 -46.68 -5.34 -4.80
CA GLN A 506 -46.27 -6.74 -4.72
C GLN A 506 -45.06 -6.93 -3.80
N LEU A 507 -45.00 -6.16 -2.71
CA LEU A 507 -43.94 -6.35 -1.72
C LEU A 507 -44.19 -7.60 -0.85
N PRO A 508 -43.13 -8.15 -0.23
CA PRO A 508 -43.26 -9.31 0.64
C PRO A 508 -44.28 -9.13 1.76
N PHE A 509 -44.87 -10.23 2.22
CA PHE A 509 -45.97 -10.26 3.20
C PHE A 509 -47.23 -9.47 2.79
N GLY A 510 -47.40 -9.13 1.51
CA GLY A 510 -48.54 -8.36 1.03
C GLY A 510 -48.50 -6.89 1.47
N ASN A 511 -47.32 -6.35 1.82
CA ASN A 511 -47.10 -4.97 2.23
C ASN A 511 -47.27 -3.98 1.05
N ALA A 512 -48.47 -3.83 0.52
CA ALA A 512 -48.75 -2.87 -0.54
C ALA A 512 -48.55 -1.43 -0.07
N LEU A 513 -47.64 -0.69 -0.72
CA LEU A 513 -47.44 0.74 -0.44
C LEU A 513 -48.31 1.58 -1.39
N PRO A 514 -48.83 2.74 -0.95
CA PRO A 514 -49.70 3.60 -1.76
C PRO A 514 -48.92 4.43 -2.81
N ILE A 515 -48.00 3.78 -3.52
CA ILE A 515 -47.16 4.36 -4.56
C ILE A 515 -47.82 4.15 -5.92
N LYS A 516 -48.00 5.24 -6.68
CA LYS A 516 -48.69 5.24 -7.99
C LYS A 516 -47.76 5.58 -9.16
N SER A 517 -46.69 6.33 -8.91
CA SER A 517 -45.72 6.69 -9.94
C SER A 517 -44.55 5.71 -9.96
N ILE A 518 -43.93 5.59 -11.14
CA ILE A 518 -42.69 4.83 -11.35
C ILE A 518 -41.45 5.70 -11.17
N PHE A 519 -41.64 7.02 -11.09
CA PHE A 519 -40.56 8.00 -10.98
C PHE A 519 -40.24 8.30 -9.52
N ASN A 520 -38.96 8.23 -9.18
CA ASN A 520 -38.44 8.69 -7.90
C ASN A 520 -37.50 9.86 -8.12
N PHE A 521 -37.52 10.84 -7.22
CA PHE A 521 -36.68 12.03 -7.26
C PHE A 521 -36.01 12.24 -5.92
N GLY A 522 -34.77 12.73 -5.93
CA GLY A 522 -34.05 12.99 -4.70
C GLY A 522 -32.82 13.86 -4.89
N ALA A 523 -32.27 14.27 -3.75
CA ALA A 523 -31.03 15.04 -3.69
C ALA A 523 -30.11 14.39 -2.67
N THR A 524 -28.84 14.28 -3.02
CA THR A 524 -27.77 13.80 -2.14
C THR A 524 -26.83 14.96 -1.83
N TYR A 525 -26.65 15.26 -0.55
CA TYR A 525 -25.60 16.13 -0.04
C TYR A 525 -24.39 15.28 0.37
N GLN A 526 -23.26 15.48 -0.30
CA GLN A 526 -22.03 14.72 -0.08
C GLN A 526 -21.01 15.52 0.70
N THR A 527 -20.34 14.86 1.62
CA THR A 527 -19.16 15.34 2.31
C THR A 527 -18.03 14.36 2.07
N LYS A 528 -16.84 14.65 2.62
CA LYS A 528 -15.68 13.76 2.48
C LYS A 528 -15.94 12.33 2.99
N ASN A 529 -16.75 12.18 4.05
CA ASN A 529 -16.91 10.91 4.77
C ASN A 529 -18.38 10.52 5.03
N ALA A 530 -19.33 11.31 4.53
CA ALA A 530 -20.74 11.07 4.75
C ALA A 530 -21.60 11.62 3.60
N ASP A 531 -22.64 10.87 3.25
CA ASP A 531 -23.67 11.26 2.29
C ASP A 531 -25.04 11.27 2.95
N PHE A 532 -25.82 12.31 2.68
CA PHE A 532 -27.20 12.46 3.15
C PHE A 532 -28.11 12.55 1.94
N THR A 533 -29.02 11.59 1.78
CA THR A 533 -29.98 11.57 0.68
C THR A 533 -31.40 11.73 1.22
N ILE A 534 -32.14 12.66 0.62
CA ILE A 534 -33.59 12.79 0.79
C ILE A 534 -34.25 12.60 -0.56
N GLY A 535 -35.40 11.92 -0.58
CA GLY A 535 -36.13 11.69 -1.81
C GLY A 535 -37.60 11.37 -1.61
N VAL A 536 -38.32 11.34 -2.72
CA VAL A 536 -39.71 10.92 -2.80
C VAL A 536 -39.80 9.72 -3.75
N LEU A 537 -40.25 8.59 -3.20
CA LEU A 537 -40.55 7.36 -3.92
C LEU A 537 -41.96 7.42 -4.48
N GLY A 538 -42.05 7.27 -5.79
CA GLY A 538 -43.25 7.06 -6.57
C GLY A 538 -44.39 8.03 -6.25
N ASN A 539 -44.01 9.29 -5.99
CA ASN A 539 -44.80 10.50 -5.72
C ASN A 539 -45.46 10.68 -4.34
N SER A 540 -45.40 9.70 -3.43
CA SER A 540 -46.17 9.75 -2.18
C SER A 540 -45.39 9.40 -0.92
N GLN A 541 -44.22 8.76 -1.06
CA GLN A 541 -43.47 8.25 0.08
C GLN A 541 -42.12 8.94 0.22
N ALA A 542 -41.83 9.50 1.39
CA ALA A 542 -40.51 10.04 1.68
C ALA A 542 -39.51 8.92 1.95
N MET A 543 -38.28 9.12 1.50
CA MET A 543 -37.13 8.30 1.87
C MET A 543 -35.99 9.16 2.43
N PHE A 544 -35.23 8.56 3.34
CA PHE A 544 -34.03 9.16 3.90
C PHE A 544 -32.90 8.13 3.96
N THR A 545 -31.71 8.54 3.55
CA THR A 545 -30.51 7.72 3.63
C THR A 545 -29.37 8.52 4.25
N VAL A 546 -28.67 7.92 5.21
CA VAL A 546 -27.37 8.41 5.72
C VAL A 546 -26.35 7.32 5.43
N SER A 547 -25.29 7.65 4.68
CA SER A 547 -24.18 6.74 4.44
C SER A 547 -22.91 7.35 5.02
N LEU A 548 -22.22 6.63 5.89
CA LEU A 548 -20.89 6.97 6.37
C LEU A 548 -19.88 6.11 5.63
N HIS A 549 -18.81 6.69 5.12
CA HIS A 549 -17.82 5.97 4.31
C HIS A 549 -16.39 6.42 4.60
N GLU A 550 -15.46 5.48 4.48
CA GLU A 550 -14.02 5.71 4.71
C GLU A 550 -13.16 4.78 3.85
N ARG A 551 -11.99 5.28 3.43
CA ARG A 551 -10.96 4.51 2.74
C ARG A 551 -10.04 3.86 3.77
N LEU A 552 -10.40 2.63 4.17
CA LEU A 552 -9.66 1.89 5.19
C LEU A 552 -8.22 1.63 4.79
N ASP A 553 -7.91 1.55 3.49
CA ASP A 553 -6.57 1.36 2.94
C ASP A 553 -5.67 2.60 3.07
N LEU A 554 -6.26 3.79 3.25
CA LEU A 554 -5.55 5.05 3.41
C LEU A 554 -5.42 5.49 4.88
N LEU A 555 -5.96 4.70 5.83
CA LEU A 555 -5.84 5.01 7.25
C LEU A 555 -4.39 4.96 7.70
N SER A 556 -3.94 6.08 8.30
CA SER A 556 -2.63 6.24 8.89
C SER A 556 -2.68 7.32 9.97
N THR A 557 -1.96 7.10 11.08
CA THR A 557 -1.86 8.05 12.18
C THR A 557 -0.39 8.38 12.45
N PRO A 558 0.01 9.66 12.50
CA PRO A 558 1.35 10.05 12.90
C PRO A 558 1.69 9.54 14.31
N LYS A 559 2.88 8.97 14.47
CA LYS A 559 3.33 8.34 15.71
C LYS A 559 3.93 9.33 16.72
N LEU A 560 3.13 10.33 17.12
CA LEU A 560 3.59 11.46 17.93
C LEU A 560 3.99 11.08 19.37
N ALA A 561 3.55 9.91 19.88
CA ALA A 561 3.90 9.42 21.22
C ALA A 561 5.11 8.48 21.22
N GLU A 562 5.74 8.25 20.06
CA GLU A 562 6.99 7.51 19.97
C GLU A 562 8.20 8.42 20.20
N ALA A 563 9.37 7.82 20.40
CA ALA A 563 10.61 8.60 20.48
C ALA A 563 10.80 9.43 19.20
N LYS A 564 11.36 10.64 19.34
CA LYS A 564 11.70 11.45 18.16
C LYS A 564 12.71 10.68 17.30
N ALA A 565 12.49 10.61 16.00
CA ALA A 565 13.38 9.90 15.10
C ALA A 565 14.83 10.42 15.23
N VAL A 566 15.81 9.51 15.28
CA VAL A 566 17.23 9.88 15.26
C VAL A 566 17.54 10.46 13.88
N PRO A 567 18.09 11.68 13.80
CA PRO A 567 18.48 12.27 12.52
C PRO A 567 19.55 11.43 11.84
N VAL A 568 19.48 11.36 10.51
CA VAL A 568 20.49 10.66 9.71
C VAL A 568 21.52 11.68 9.27
N ASP A 569 22.77 11.49 9.72
CA ASP A 569 23.88 12.37 9.35
C ASP A 569 24.68 11.77 8.18
N LEU A 570 25.34 12.63 7.39
CA LEU A 570 26.29 12.19 6.39
C LEU A 570 27.63 11.84 7.05
N LYS A 571 28.08 10.59 6.89
CA LYS A 571 29.34 10.09 7.45
C LYS A 571 30.12 9.27 6.43
N THR A 572 31.41 9.09 6.71
CA THR A 572 32.29 8.18 5.96
C THR A 572 31.83 6.73 6.19
N VAL A 573 31.63 5.98 5.11
CA VAL A 573 31.19 4.57 5.14
C VAL A 573 32.03 3.77 4.15
N GLY A 574 32.85 2.85 4.67
CA GLY A 574 33.81 2.09 3.87
C GLY A 574 34.77 3.03 3.15
N SER A 575 34.84 2.87 1.82
CA SER A 575 35.61 3.76 0.94
C SER A 575 34.91 5.08 0.59
N TYR A 576 33.63 5.24 0.92
CA TYR A 576 32.89 6.47 0.65
C TYR A 576 33.20 7.54 1.69
N THR A 577 33.68 8.69 1.24
CA THR A 577 33.85 9.90 2.04
C THR A 577 33.00 11.03 1.44
N PRO A 578 32.16 11.72 2.23
CA PRO A 578 31.39 12.87 1.74
C PRO A 578 32.29 13.95 1.12
N SER A 579 31.86 14.48 -0.03
CA SER A 579 32.67 15.39 -0.85
C SER A 579 32.83 16.80 -0.27
N ASN A 580 32.01 17.20 0.70
CA ASN A 580 32.19 18.44 1.46
C ASN A 580 32.28 18.16 2.97
N PRO A 581 33.45 18.39 3.61
CA PRO A 581 33.61 18.24 5.05
C PRO A 581 32.71 19.13 5.90
N SER A 582 32.29 20.31 5.41
CA SER A 582 31.38 21.18 6.17
C SER A 582 29.96 20.63 6.27
N LEU A 583 29.61 19.63 5.46
CA LEU A 583 28.35 18.88 5.57
C LEU A 583 28.44 17.68 6.53
N LEU A 584 29.63 17.37 7.07
CA LEU A 584 29.85 16.27 8.03
C LEU A 584 29.41 16.61 9.46
N MET A 585 29.19 17.90 9.77
CA MET A 585 28.82 18.37 11.10
C MET A 585 27.75 19.46 11.05
N VAL A 586 26.47 19.04 11.07
CA VAL A 586 25.35 19.92 11.48
C VAL A 586 24.70 19.33 12.72
N THR A 587 25.50 19.11 13.78
CA THR A 587 24.99 18.81 15.12
C THR A 587 25.97 19.32 16.16
N ASN A 588 26.02 20.65 16.36
CA ASN A 588 26.43 21.30 17.62
C ASN A 588 26.06 22.80 17.66
N ALA A 589 24.87 23.16 17.18
CA ALA A 589 24.33 24.52 17.29
C ALA A 589 23.03 24.58 18.12
N SER A 590 22.89 23.70 19.11
CA SER A 590 21.76 23.68 20.05
C SER A 590 22.20 23.41 21.49
N ASN A 591 23.28 24.08 21.90
CA ASN A 591 23.61 24.31 23.31
C ASN A 591 24.22 25.72 23.52
N THR A 592 23.71 26.72 22.80
CA THR A 592 23.85 28.12 23.19
C THR A 592 22.50 28.60 23.69
N ASN A 593 22.40 28.77 25.01
CA ASN A 593 21.35 29.57 25.64
C ASN A 593 21.42 31.00 25.08
N THR A 594 20.65 31.28 24.04
CA THR A 594 20.25 32.64 23.69
C THR A 594 18.82 32.83 24.18
N GLN A 595 18.71 33.40 25.38
CA GLN A 595 17.48 34.01 25.84
C GLN A 595 17.05 35.06 24.82
N SER A 596 15.79 34.93 24.39
CA SER A 596 15.07 35.91 23.59
C SER A 596 15.02 37.26 24.31
N THR A 597 15.56 38.31 23.69
CA THR A 597 15.15 39.68 24.00
C THR A 597 13.79 39.94 23.39
N ALA A 598 12.73 39.76 24.19
CA ALA A 598 11.45 40.38 23.95
C ALA A 598 11.52 41.82 24.46
N ALA A 599 11.15 42.77 23.61
CA ALA A 599 10.99 44.17 23.95
C ALA A 599 9.82 44.33 24.93
N GLN A 600 10.08 44.82 26.15
CA GLN A 600 9.09 45.45 27.00
C GLN A 600 9.71 46.65 27.73
N SER A 601 9.30 47.83 27.27
CA SER A 601 8.85 48.99 28.06
C SER A 601 9.47 49.24 29.45
N ASN A 602 10.18 50.36 29.53
CA ASN A 602 10.25 51.32 30.64
C ASN A 602 9.50 50.95 31.92
N THR A 603 10.21 50.68 33.02
CA THR A 603 10.00 51.44 34.28
C THR A 603 11.26 51.40 35.15
N LYS A 604 11.45 52.52 35.83
CA LYS A 604 12.57 53.02 36.63
C LYS A 604 12.54 52.39 38.05
N VAL A 605 13.70 52.47 38.74
CA VAL A 605 13.91 52.65 40.21
C VAL A 605 14.81 51.57 40.87
N LEU A 606 15.92 52.09 41.43
CA LEU A 606 16.71 51.77 42.66
C LEU A 606 16.73 50.31 43.18
N GLU A 607 17.81 49.72 43.68
CA GLU A 607 18.90 50.22 44.53
C GLU A 607 19.95 49.10 44.72
N THR A 608 21.20 49.48 45.05
CA THR A 608 22.25 48.82 45.89
C THR A 608 22.19 47.30 46.16
N THR A 609 23.27 46.52 46.11
CA THR A 609 24.50 46.66 46.92
C THR A 609 25.57 45.62 46.46
N GLN A 610 26.85 46.04 46.44
CA GLN A 610 28.09 45.37 46.93
C GLN A 610 28.15 43.82 47.04
N ALA A 611 29.27 43.11 46.89
CA ALA A 611 30.68 43.33 46.56
C ALA A 611 31.33 41.92 46.58
N SER A 612 32.20 41.53 45.66
CA SER A 612 33.66 41.45 45.84
C SER A 612 34.21 40.02 45.62
N GLN A 613 35.46 39.99 45.12
CA GLN A 613 36.41 38.86 44.97
C GLN A 613 36.17 37.97 43.74
N ALA A 614 36.74 38.21 42.55
CA ALA A 614 38.13 38.42 42.12
C ALA A 614 39.04 37.17 42.23
N SER A 615 39.62 36.86 41.06
CA SER A 615 40.92 36.22 40.81
C SER A 615 41.10 34.72 41.10
N GLN A 616 41.28 33.94 40.02
CA GLN A 616 42.46 33.09 39.73
C GLN A 616 42.07 31.93 38.80
N ALA A 617 42.25 32.11 37.49
CA ALA A 617 42.48 31.01 36.53
C ALA A 617 42.88 31.58 35.16
N SER A 618 43.97 32.35 35.14
CA SER A 618 44.67 32.71 33.91
C SER A 618 46.11 32.27 34.06
N GLN A 619 46.32 30.96 34.08
CA GLN A 619 47.63 30.30 33.94
C GLN A 619 47.35 28.79 33.83
N LEU A 620 47.53 28.26 32.61
CA LEU A 620 47.58 26.85 32.15
C LEU A 620 46.89 26.71 30.78
N LEU A 621 47.22 27.62 29.86
CA LEU A 621 47.02 27.48 28.41
C LEU A 621 48.42 27.56 27.81
N ASN A 622 49.16 26.45 27.88
CA ASN A 622 50.38 26.16 27.10
C ASN A 622 50.87 24.75 27.48
N ASN A 623 50.18 23.72 26.98
CA ASN A 623 50.76 22.42 26.60
C ASN A 623 49.66 21.46 26.15
N SER A 624 49.38 21.42 24.85
CA SER A 624 48.92 20.21 24.16
C SER A 624 48.65 20.53 22.67
N SER A 625 49.71 20.80 21.93
CA SER A 625 49.78 20.53 20.49
C SER A 625 50.72 19.35 20.29
N THR A 626 50.32 18.38 19.46
CA THR A 626 51.05 17.17 18.98
C THR A 626 50.85 15.86 19.76
N GLN A 627 49.77 15.13 19.45
CA GLN A 627 49.74 13.65 19.32
C GLN A 627 48.66 13.34 18.27
N SER A 628 48.99 13.31 16.98
CA SER A 628 49.39 12.11 16.23
C SER A 628 48.59 10.87 16.58
N ALA A 629 47.86 10.38 15.57
CA ALA A 629 47.25 9.08 15.52
C ALA A 629 48.27 7.98 15.84
N ASN A 630 48.02 7.22 16.89
CA ASN A 630 48.34 5.80 17.07
C ASN A 630 48.06 5.43 18.53
N SER A 631 46.87 4.91 18.79
CA SER A 631 46.58 4.15 20.00
C SER A 631 45.49 3.14 19.66
N ALA A 632 45.90 1.98 19.15
CA ALA A 632 45.10 0.77 19.25
C ALA A 632 45.09 0.35 20.72
N THR A 633 44.28 1.03 21.54
CA THR A 633 43.91 0.50 22.85
C THR A 633 43.09 -0.76 22.59
N HIS A 634 43.59 -1.90 23.05
CA HIS A 634 42.81 -3.14 23.13
C HIS A 634 41.51 -2.83 23.90
N LEU A 635 40.41 -2.67 23.17
CA LEU A 635 39.10 -2.51 23.76
C LEU A 635 38.73 -3.87 24.35
N THR A 636 38.71 -3.97 25.68
CA THR A 636 38.25 -5.17 26.37
C THR A 636 36.77 -5.40 26.04
N LYS A 637 36.32 -6.67 26.01
CA LYS A 637 34.91 -7.02 25.74
C LYS A 637 33.92 -6.22 26.61
N GLN A 638 34.29 -5.94 27.85
CA GLN A 638 33.50 -5.16 28.79
C GLN A 638 33.37 -3.68 28.37
N ASN A 639 34.43 -3.07 27.84
CA ASN A 639 34.40 -1.69 27.32
C ASN A 639 33.54 -1.58 26.06
N ILE A 640 33.64 -2.54 25.14
CA ILE A 640 32.81 -2.62 23.93
C ILE A 640 31.33 -2.78 24.29
N THR A 641 31.03 -3.67 25.23
CA THR A 641 29.65 -3.89 25.71
C THR A 641 29.10 -2.60 26.30
N THR A 642 29.86 -1.94 27.18
CA THR A 642 29.46 -0.66 27.78
C THR A 642 29.25 0.43 26.71
N GLN A 643 30.08 0.45 25.66
CA GLN A 643 30.00 1.43 24.57
C GLN A 643 28.73 1.29 23.74
N TYR A 644 28.29 0.07 23.41
CA TYR A 644 27.18 -0.15 22.47
C TYR A 644 25.88 -0.63 23.12
N ASN A 645 25.86 -0.88 24.44
CA ASN A 645 24.61 -1.22 25.14
C ASN A 645 23.55 -0.11 25.00
N GLN A 646 23.98 1.16 25.08
CA GLN A 646 23.07 2.30 24.85
C GLN A 646 22.55 2.34 23.41
N THR A 647 23.34 1.93 22.41
CA THR A 647 22.90 1.80 21.01
C THR A 647 21.76 0.80 20.89
N LEU A 648 21.83 -0.34 21.59
CA LEU A 648 20.76 -1.32 21.56
C LEU A 648 19.50 -0.81 22.27
N LEU A 649 19.63 -0.18 23.45
CA LEU A 649 18.49 0.44 24.14
C LEU A 649 17.82 1.56 23.32
N ASP A 650 18.61 2.36 22.60
CA ASP A 650 18.09 3.38 21.69
C ASP A 650 17.40 2.73 20.48
N PHE A 651 17.95 1.62 19.97
CA PHE A 651 17.32 0.83 18.90
C PHE A 651 15.95 0.31 19.37
N GLU A 652 15.85 -0.28 20.56
CA GLU A 652 14.57 -0.72 21.14
C GLU A 652 13.60 0.46 21.30
N ARG A 653 14.09 1.61 21.74
CA ARG A 653 13.27 2.81 21.88
C ARG A 653 12.73 3.31 20.54
N GLN A 654 13.55 3.26 19.49
CA GLN A 654 13.17 3.73 18.15
C GLN A 654 12.29 2.75 17.39
N THR A 655 12.48 1.45 17.59
CA THR A 655 11.75 0.39 16.87
C THR A 655 10.59 -0.19 17.66
N GLN A 656 10.59 -0.06 18.99
CA GLN A 656 9.72 -0.78 19.93
C GLN A 656 9.86 -2.31 19.83
N TRP A 657 10.95 -2.81 19.24
CA TRP A 657 11.28 -4.23 19.20
C TRP A 657 12.35 -4.55 20.22
N GLU A 658 12.29 -5.76 20.80
CA GLU A 658 13.29 -6.25 21.72
C GLU A 658 14.52 -6.72 20.94
N VAL A 659 15.70 -6.29 21.38
CA VAL A 659 16.99 -6.61 20.77
C VAL A 659 17.69 -7.61 21.68
N LYS A 660 17.96 -8.82 21.18
CA LYS A 660 18.71 -9.83 21.93
C LYS A 660 20.17 -9.43 22.10
N GLY A 661 20.80 -8.90 21.05
CA GLY A 661 22.20 -8.51 21.05
C GLY A 661 22.69 -8.02 19.69
N LEU A 662 23.96 -7.63 19.65
CA LEU A 662 24.67 -7.17 18.44
C LEU A 662 25.98 -7.93 18.28
N GLN A 663 26.21 -8.39 17.05
CA GLN A 663 27.44 -9.03 16.60
C GLN A 663 28.07 -8.24 15.46
N GLY A 664 29.35 -7.95 15.52
CA GLY A 664 30.14 -7.34 14.46
C GLY A 664 31.17 -8.31 13.90
N THR A 665 31.14 -8.58 12.60
CA THR A 665 32.13 -9.44 11.92
C THR A 665 32.66 -8.72 10.68
N GLY A 666 33.94 -8.35 10.69
CA GLY A 666 34.56 -7.58 9.61
C GLY A 666 33.83 -6.25 9.36
N LYS A 667 33.21 -6.12 8.17
CA LYS A 667 32.47 -4.91 7.75
C LYS A 667 30.96 -4.97 7.99
N VAL A 668 30.48 -6.01 8.69
CA VAL A 668 29.06 -6.28 8.89
C VAL A 668 28.71 -6.20 10.36
N TRP A 669 27.60 -5.55 10.67
CA TRP A 669 26.95 -5.58 11.98
C TRP A 669 25.61 -6.30 11.87
N THR A 670 25.41 -7.30 12.72
CA THR A 670 24.23 -8.15 12.77
C THR A 670 23.48 -7.90 14.08
N VAL A 671 22.27 -7.36 13.97
CA VAL A 671 21.36 -7.15 15.09
C VAL A 671 20.38 -8.31 15.17
N HIS A 672 20.28 -8.91 16.34
CA HIS A 672 19.37 -10.02 16.60
C HIS A 672 18.13 -9.46 17.30
N LEU A 673 16.97 -9.50 16.63
CA LEU A 673 15.70 -9.05 17.19
C LEU A 673 14.91 -10.24 17.71
N GLN A 674 14.20 -10.04 18.82
CA GLN A 674 13.40 -11.05 19.49
C GLN A 674 11.92 -10.67 19.41
N ASP A 675 11.09 -11.61 18.96
CA ASP A 675 9.63 -11.49 18.78
C ASP A 675 9.18 -10.22 18.07
N ALA A 676 10.00 -9.73 17.13
CA ALA A 676 9.69 -8.53 16.36
C ALA A 676 8.52 -8.81 15.40
N SER A 677 7.41 -8.11 15.61
CA SER A 677 6.21 -8.14 14.77
C SER A 677 5.69 -6.73 14.47
N GLY A 678 4.65 -6.65 13.65
CA GLY A 678 3.91 -5.41 13.43
C GLY A 678 3.65 -5.14 11.96
N VAL A 679 2.92 -4.05 11.73
CA VAL A 679 2.77 -3.44 10.40
C VAL A 679 3.87 -2.38 10.25
N PHE A 680 4.24 -2.03 9.01
CA PHE A 680 5.27 -1.00 8.72
C PHE A 680 6.71 -1.38 9.10
N ILE A 681 7.10 -2.63 8.78
CA ILE A 681 8.43 -3.16 9.05
C ILE A 681 9.54 -2.27 8.45
N ARG A 682 9.37 -1.75 7.23
CA ARG A 682 10.36 -0.90 6.57
C ARG A 682 10.63 0.39 7.35
N SER A 683 9.58 1.09 7.77
CA SER A 683 9.70 2.32 8.56
C SER A 683 10.44 2.07 9.88
N ARG A 684 10.11 0.96 10.56
CA ARG A 684 10.79 0.55 11.80
C ARG A 684 12.25 0.18 11.59
N ILE A 685 12.55 -0.56 10.52
CA ILE A 685 13.94 -0.84 10.12
C ILE A 685 14.70 0.47 9.91
N ASN A 686 14.14 1.44 9.17
CA ASN A 686 14.80 2.74 8.96
C ASN A 686 15.11 3.46 10.27
N ARG A 687 14.18 3.43 11.24
CA ARG A 687 14.39 4.03 12.57
C ARG A 687 15.44 3.30 13.41
N GLY A 688 15.52 1.98 13.30
CA GLY A 688 16.58 1.20 13.95
C GLY A 688 17.94 1.44 13.28
N VAL A 689 17.97 1.45 11.95
CA VAL A 689 19.17 1.69 11.15
C VAL A 689 19.72 3.09 11.38
N SER A 690 18.91 4.11 11.66
CA SER A 690 19.43 5.43 12.02
C SER A 690 20.19 5.44 13.33
N VAL A 691 19.77 4.63 14.32
CA VAL A 691 20.53 4.41 15.56
C VAL A 691 21.85 3.69 15.27
N LEU A 692 21.81 2.60 14.51
CA LEU A 692 23.02 1.86 14.14
C LEU A 692 23.99 2.75 13.34
N HIS A 693 23.47 3.55 12.40
CA HIS A 693 24.27 4.46 11.59
C HIS A 693 24.95 5.55 12.43
N ARG A 694 24.26 6.07 13.45
CA ARG A 694 24.79 7.07 14.39
C ARG A 694 26.07 6.57 15.06
N ASP A 695 26.07 5.33 15.54
CA ASP A 695 27.11 4.78 16.42
C ASP A 695 28.12 3.86 15.72
N ALA A 696 27.79 3.36 14.52
CA ALA A 696 28.65 2.44 13.78
C ALA A 696 29.94 3.13 13.28
N PRO A 697 31.13 2.52 13.50
CA PRO A 697 32.38 2.98 12.92
C PRO A 697 32.35 3.03 11.39
N SER A 698 33.25 3.81 10.77
CA SER A 698 33.26 4.01 9.32
C SER A 698 33.54 2.73 8.52
N GLN A 699 34.27 1.75 9.07
CA GLN A 699 34.54 0.48 8.38
C GLN A 699 33.32 -0.42 8.20
N ILE A 700 32.21 -0.16 8.90
CA ILE A 700 30.98 -0.94 8.81
C ILE A 700 30.16 -0.45 7.61
N GLU A 701 30.06 -1.30 6.60
CA GLU A 701 29.40 -1.00 5.32
C GLU A 701 27.99 -1.62 5.23
N THR A 702 27.71 -2.65 6.02
CA THR A 702 26.45 -3.40 5.94
C THR A 702 25.86 -3.62 7.33
N PHE A 703 24.54 -3.46 7.44
CA PHE A 703 23.77 -3.96 8.57
C PHE A 703 22.96 -5.20 8.16
N GLN A 704 22.94 -6.21 9.01
CA GLN A 704 22.04 -7.34 8.93
C GLN A 704 21.08 -7.29 10.11
N ILE A 705 19.78 -7.43 9.85
CA ILE A 705 18.76 -7.47 10.90
C ILE A 705 18.10 -8.83 10.82
N GLN A 706 18.33 -9.65 11.84
CA GLN A 706 17.79 -11.00 11.95
C GLN A 706 16.60 -11.02 12.90
N PHE A 707 15.47 -11.54 12.41
CA PHE A 707 14.23 -11.64 13.17
C PHE A 707 14.09 -13.04 13.75
N TYR A 708 14.29 -13.15 15.08
CA TYR A 708 14.02 -14.35 15.84
C TYR A 708 12.63 -14.24 16.47
N ASN A 709 11.62 -14.83 15.81
CA ASN A 709 10.26 -14.80 16.33
C ASN A 709 9.98 -16.10 17.07
N TRP A 710 9.72 -16.01 18.38
CA TRP A 710 9.44 -17.16 19.25
C TRP A 710 10.55 -18.22 19.18
N GLY A 711 11.80 -17.76 19.26
CA GLY A 711 13.00 -18.62 19.24
C GLY A 711 13.33 -19.25 17.87
N MET A 712 12.66 -18.86 16.79
CA MET A 712 12.94 -19.33 15.42
C MET A 712 13.51 -18.19 14.59
N LEU A 713 14.60 -18.42 13.83
CA LEU A 713 15.03 -17.48 12.81
C LEU A 713 14.01 -17.48 11.66
N VAL A 714 13.27 -16.36 11.53
CA VAL A 714 12.19 -16.23 10.56
C VAL A 714 12.64 -15.46 9.32
N SER A 715 13.39 -14.37 9.45
CA SER A 715 13.82 -13.56 8.29
C SER A 715 15.12 -12.81 8.58
N GLU A 716 15.84 -12.46 7.53
CA GLU A 716 17.01 -11.60 7.59
C GLU A 716 16.90 -10.49 6.52
N PHE A 717 17.16 -9.26 6.92
CA PHE A 717 17.27 -8.12 6.01
C PHE A 717 18.70 -7.60 5.97
N LYS A 718 19.25 -7.44 4.77
CA LYS A 718 20.54 -6.81 4.53
C LYS A 718 20.33 -5.37 4.12
N ILE A 719 21.03 -4.45 4.78
CA ILE A 719 21.00 -3.02 4.52
C ILE A 719 22.38 -2.58 4.06
N ASP A 720 22.46 -2.01 2.84
CA ASP A 720 23.64 -1.30 2.38
C ASP A 720 23.66 0.07 3.06
N ARG A 721 24.58 0.27 4.02
CA ARG A 721 24.59 1.47 4.87
C ARG A 721 24.82 2.74 4.05
N LYS A 722 25.65 2.68 3.00
CA LYS A 722 25.94 3.83 2.14
C LYS A 722 24.69 4.21 1.35
N GLN A 723 24.11 3.26 0.62
CA GLN A 723 22.90 3.52 -0.19
C GLN A 723 21.74 3.99 0.68
N TRP A 724 21.55 3.37 1.84
CA TRP A 724 20.55 3.78 2.83
C TRP A 724 20.78 5.23 3.29
N MET A 725 21.98 5.56 3.80
CA MET A 725 22.31 6.90 4.29
C MET A 725 22.08 7.96 3.20
N LEU A 726 22.55 7.71 1.97
CA LEU A 726 22.39 8.66 0.88
C LEU A 726 20.91 8.88 0.53
N SER A 727 20.10 7.81 0.50
CA SER A 727 18.64 7.92 0.28
C SER A 727 17.89 8.67 1.39
N GLU A 728 18.47 8.75 2.59
CA GLU A 728 17.88 9.41 3.75
C GLU A 728 18.36 10.87 3.93
N THR A 729 19.41 11.29 3.23
CA THR A 729 20.10 12.58 3.48
C THR A 729 20.14 13.53 2.30
N GLN A 730 19.83 13.03 1.09
CA GLN A 730 19.82 13.82 -0.14
C GLN A 730 18.93 13.20 -1.22
N LEU A 731 18.54 14.03 -2.19
CA LEU A 731 17.94 13.55 -3.44
C LEU A 731 19.04 12.98 -4.34
N LEU A 732 18.97 11.68 -4.65
CA LEU A 732 19.88 11.04 -5.59
C LEU A 732 19.38 11.15 -7.04
N PRO A 733 20.28 11.29 -8.04
CA PRO A 733 19.94 11.11 -9.44
C PRO A 733 19.30 9.72 -9.67
N PRO A 734 18.33 9.57 -10.59
CA PRO A 734 17.68 8.29 -10.87
C PRO A 734 18.65 7.14 -11.14
N SER A 735 19.75 7.39 -11.86
CA SER A 735 20.78 6.39 -12.15
C SER A 735 21.54 5.87 -10.92
N GLU A 736 21.51 6.58 -9.80
CA GLU A 736 22.20 6.22 -8.56
C GLU A 736 21.26 5.64 -7.49
N ARG A 737 19.94 5.54 -7.76
CA ARG A 737 18.96 5.01 -6.80
C ARG A 737 18.96 3.48 -6.82
N TYR A 738 19.64 2.87 -5.85
CA TYR A 738 19.63 1.41 -5.66
C TYR A 738 18.80 1.01 -4.43
N PRO A 739 18.21 -0.21 -4.42
CA PRO A 739 17.55 -0.74 -3.22
C PRO A 739 18.52 -0.80 -2.05
N SER A 740 18.24 -0.05 -0.99
CA SER A 740 19.09 0.00 0.20
C SER A 740 18.83 -1.13 1.19
N ILE A 741 17.67 -1.79 1.11
CA ILE A 741 17.25 -2.92 1.97
C ILE A 741 16.87 -4.09 1.06
N THR A 742 17.43 -5.27 1.31
CA THR A 742 17.15 -6.51 0.57
C THR A 742 16.87 -7.65 1.53
N THR A 743 15.84 -8.46 1.24
CA THR A 743 15.54 -9.69 1.99
C THR A 743 16.52 -10.80 1.62
N MET A 744 17.18 -11.39 2.61
CA MET A 744 18.14 -12.48 2.43
C MET A 744 17.45 -13.84 2.53
N ASN A 745 17.92 -14.80 1.72
CA ASN A 745 17.50 -16.19 1.92
C ASN A 745 18.18 -16.77 3.16
N THR A 746 17.37 -17.25 4.10
CA THR A 746 17.83 -17.83 5.37
C THR A 746 18.10 -19.33 5.28
N ALA A 747 17.95 -19.94 4.11
CA ALA A 747 18.10 -21.38 3.90
C ALA A 747 19.54 -21.92 4.06
N SER A 748 20.54 -21.04 4.22
CA SER A 748 21.92 -21.44 4.49
C SER A 748 22.28 -21.29 5.98
N LEU A 749 21.36 -20.82 6.82
CA LEU A 749 21.59 -20.57 8.23
C LEU A 749 20.99 -21.71 9.08
N PRO A 750 21.65 -22.12 10.18
CA PRO A 750 21.12 -23.13 11.10
C PRO A 750 19.70 -22.82 11.61
N ALA A 751 19.04 -23.80 12.24
CA ALA A 751 17.66 -23.67 12.72
C ALA A 751 17.50 -22.56 13.78
N ASP A 752 18.51 -22.36 14.63
CA ASP A 752 18.66 -21.28 15.59
C ASP A 752 19.35 -20.03 15.01
N GLY A 753 19.53 -19.99 13.67
CA GLY A 753 20.22 -18.93 12.96
C GLY A 753 21.72 -18.83 13.20
N GLY A 754 22.32 -19.77 13.96
CA GLY A 754 23.66 -19.61 14.50
C GLY A 754 23.76 -18.49 15.53
N ASN A 755 22.64 -18.13 16.19
CA ASN A 755 22.61 -17.05 17.15
C ASN A 755 23.48 -17.38 18.37
N PRO A 756 24.63 -16.69 18.55
CA PRO A 756 25.56 -17.02 19.62
C PRO A 756 24.95 -16.78 21.01
N PHE A 757 23.94 -15.91 21.12
CA PHE A 757 23.24 -15.59 22.36
C PHE A 757 22.23 -16.66 22.80
N PHE A 758 21.93 -17.67 21.97
CA PHE A 758 21.05 -18.78 22.34
C PHE A 758 21.80 -20.07 22.71
N THR A 759 23.12 -20.10 22.51
CA THR A 759 23.96 -21.20 23.00
C THR A 759 24.27 -20.99 24.48
N ASN A 760 23.88 -21.94 25.33
CA ASN A 760 24.19 -21.86 26.76
C ASN A 760 25.69 -21.65 26.95
N SER A 761 26.08 -20.56 27.63
CA SER A 761 27.43 -20.30 28.13
C SER A 761 27.80 -21.27 29.26
N THR A 762 27.75 -22.57 28.96
CA THR A 762 28.19 -23.68 29.83
C THR A 762 28.80 -24.76 28.95
N ARG A 763 29.95 -24.45 28.34
CA ARG A 763 31.04 -25.39 27.99
C ARG A 763 32.21 -24.60 27.40
N VAL A 764 32.88 -23.84 28.26
CA VAL A 764 34.34 -23.71 28.13
C VAL A 764 34.92 -24.81 29.01
N SER A 765 34.85 -26.04 28.52
CA SER A 765 35.73 -27.09 29.01
C SER A 765 37.07 -26.89 28.31
N ASN A 766 38.07 -26.49 29.11
CA ASN A 766 39.48 -26.62 28.77
C ASN A 766 39.78 -28.09 28.48
N ASP A 767 39.61 -28.53 27.25
CA ASP A 767 40.15 -29.81 26.78
C ASP A 767 41.06 -29.53 25.58
N LEU A 768 42.31 -29.20 25.92
CA LEU A 768 43.46 -29.45 25.08
C LEU A 768 43.61 -30.97 24.94
N ALA A 769 43.32 -31.51 23.76
CA ALA A 769 43.91 -32.77 23.31
C ALA A 769 43.97 -32.83 21.77
N PRO A 770 45.01 -33.46 21.20
CA PRO A 770 45.58 -33.09 19.91
C PRO A 770 45.00 -33.92 18.76
N SER A 771 44.90 -33.30 17.59
CA SER A 771 44.62 -33.98 16.33
C SER A 771 45.81 -34.87 15.91
N LEU A 772 45.56 -36.17 15.81
CA LEU A 772 46.41 -37.12 15.08
C LEU A 772 46.34 -36.80 13.58
N VAL A 773 47.47 -36.45 12.98
CA VAL A 773 47.71 -36.48 11.53
C VAL A 773 48.78 -37.55 11.27
N PRO A 774 48.60 -38.50 10.34
CA PRO A 774 49.67 -39.40 9.93
C PRO A 774 50.68 -38.67 9.06
N ASP A 775 51.93 -38.83 9.45
CA ASP A 775 53.18 -38.42 8.82
C ASP A 775 53.36 -38.97 7.40
N GLN A 776 53.82 -38.12 6.47
CA GLN A 776 54.71 -38.54 5.37
C GLN A 776 55.80 -37.47 5.10
N THR A 777 56.98 -37.76 5.65
CA THR A 777 58.30 -37.79 4.98
C THR A 777 58.95 -36.48 4.50
N ALA A 778 59.81 -35.96 5.38
CA ALA A 778 61.24 -35.65 5.20
C ALA A 778 61.79 -35.13 3.85
N SER A 779 62.38 -33.93 3.90
CA SER A 779 63.78 -33.72 3.45
C SER A 779 64.46 -32.62 4.28
N LYS A 780 65.66 -32.93 4.79
CA LYS A 780 66.56 -32.01 5.50
C LYS A 780 67.39 -31.21 4.51
N SER A 781 67.53 -29.91 4.76
CA SER A 781 68.71 -29.15 4.34
C SER A 781 68.99 -28.01 5.34
N THR A 782 70.27 -27.81 5.58
CA THR A 782 70.96 -27.15 6.68
C THR A 782 71.21 -25.64 6.50
N ASN A 783 71.25 -24.93 7.64
CA ASN A 783 72.04 -23.74 7.99
C ASN A 783 72.02 -22.49 7.08
N THR A 784 71.56 -21.34 7.59
CA THR A 784 72.42 -20.25 8.15
C THR A 784 71.63 -18.95 8.42
N ALA A 785 71.90 -18.40 9.61
CA ALA A 785 71.92 -17.01 10.09
C ALA A 785 71.09 -15.87 9.43
N ASN A 786 70.43 -15.11 10.35
CA ASN A 786 70.20 -13.66 10.38
C ASN A 786 69.10 -13.02 9.50
N THR A 787 67.93 -12.76 10.11
CA THR A 787 67.41 -11.41 10.45
C THR A 787 66.05 -11.55 11.16
N PRO A 788 65.75 -10.80 12.25
CA PRO A 788 64.40 -10.74 12.79
C PRO A 788 63.54 -9.86 11.88
N VAL A 789 62.68 -10.50 11.10
CA VAL A 789 61.52 -9.84 10.49
C VAL A 789 60.50 -9.61 11.62
N PRO A 790 60.03 -8.38 11.87
CA PRO A 790 58.88 -8.16 12.72
C PRO A 790 57.67 -8.76 12.02
N ASP A 791 57.07 -9.77 12.64
CA ASP A 791 55.81 -10.37 12.23
C ASP A 791 54.70 -9.31 12.33
N THR A 792 54.41 -8.64 11.21
CA THR A 792 53.20 -7.83 11.04
C THR A 792 52.03 -8.77 10.73
N GLY A 793 51.47 -9.37 11.78
CA GLY A 793 50.27 -10.17 11.73
C GLY A 793 49.22 -9.66 12.71
N THR A 794 48.53 -8.57 12.38
CA THR A 794 47.27 -8.22 13.05
C THR A 794 46.21 -9.26 12.69
N ASN A 795 45.79 -10.09 13.66
CA ASN A 795 44.59 -10.90 13.55
C ASN A 795 43.35 -9.98 13.51
N VAL A 796 42.83 -9.67 12.32
CA VAL A 796 41.67 -8.76 12.12
C VAL A 796 40.30 -9.47 12.14
N ASN A 797 40.22 -10.69 12.69
CA ASN A 797 39.01 -11.53 12.58
C ASN A 797 38.35 -11.89 13.92
N GLU A 798 38.54 -11.11 14.98
CA GLU A 798 37.77 -11.32 16.21
C GLU A 798 36.40 -10.64 16.11
N ALA A 799 35.32 -11.44 16.25
CA ALA A 799 33.97 -10.93 16.20
C ALA A 799 33.68 -10.04 17.43
N VAL A 800 33.24 -8.81 17.18
CA VAL A 800 32.82 -7.87 18.23
C VAL A 800 31.44 -8.30 18.74
N MET A 801 31.33 -8.65 20.01
CA MET A 801 30.07 -9.11 20.61
C MET A 801 29.66 -8.20 21.76
N VAL A 802 28.48 -7.58 21.65
CA VAL A 802 27.82 -6.89 22.78
C VAL A 802 27.06 -7.93 23.58
N ASP A 803 27.21 -7.96 24.90
CA ASP A 803 26.48 -8.92 25.75
C ASP A 803 24.96 -8.79 25.59
N GLU A 804 24.27 -9.89 25.90
CA GLU A 804 22.81 -9.99 25.79
C GLU A 804 22.10 -8.91 26.64
N LEU A 805 21.13 -8.24 26.04
CA LEU A 805 20.21 -7.38 26.79
C LEU A 805 19.29 -8.25 27.65
N ALA A 806 19.36 -8.10 28.96
CA ALA A 806 18.55 -8.87 29.89
C ALA A 806 17.09 -8.38 29.89
N HIS A 807 16.23 -9.02 29.08
CA HIS A 807 14.79 -8.84 29.16
C HIS A 807 14.18 -9.68 30.26
N LYS A 808 13.11 -9.17 30.87
CA LYS A 808 12.34 -9.94 31.84
C LYS A 808 11.66 -11.11 31.12
N PRO A 809 11.64 -12.32 31.71
CA PRO A 809 10.97 -13.47 31.09
C PRO A 809 9.44 -13.32 31.07
N TYR A 810 8.87 -12.28 31.69
CA TYR A 810 7.44 -12.08 31.77
C TYR A 810 7.01 -10.74 31.16
N LYS A 811 5.85 -10.75 30.49
CA LYS A 811 5.16 -9.56 29.98
C LYS A 811 3.74 -9.56 30.51
N ALA A 812 3.26 -8.39 30.94
CA ALA A 812 1.89 -8.20 31.37
C ALA A 812 1.33 -6.94 30.70
N ASN A 813 0.10 -7.02 30.20
CA ASN A 813 -0.58 -5.90 29.56
C ASN A 813 -2.03 -5.80 30.06
N ILE A 814 -2.51 -4.59 30.25
CA ILE A 814 -3.93 -4.30 30.54
C ILE A 814 -4.46 -3.46 29.39
N GLY A 815 -5.58 -3.88 28.80
CA GLY A 815 -6.15 -3.20 27.65
C GLY A 815 -7.67 -3.23 27.65
N VAL A 816 -8.26 -2.51 26.69
CA VAL A 816 -9.70 -2.55 26.44
C VAL A 816 -10.05 -3.82 25.66
N SER A 817 -11.14 -4.47 26.03
CA SER A 817 -11.74 -5.55 25.25
C SER A 817 -13.03 -5.10 24.60
N TYR A 818 -13.27 -5.62 23.40
CA TYR A 818 -14.49 -5.39 22.64
C TYR A 818 -14.95 -6.72 22.03
N ALA A 819 -16.23 -7.01 22.18
CA ALA A 819 -16.89 -8.14 21.54
C ALA A 819 -18.21 -7.65 20.94
N GLN A 820 -18.60 -8.22 19.80
CA GLN A 820 -19.87 -7.89 19.15
C GLN A 820 -20.50 -9.14 18.55
N ILE A 821 -21.83 -9.14 18.47
CA ILE A 821 -22.63 -10.08 17.69
C ILE A 821 -23.59 -9.23 16.86
N VAL A 822 -23.46 -9.31 15.55
CA VAL A 822 -24.29 -8.55 14.61
C VAL A 822 -25.37 -9.46 14.03
N GLY A 823 -26.60 -8.97 13.97
CA GLY A 823 -27.73 -9.70 13.42
C GLY A 823 -28.21 -10.82 14.34
N SER A 824 -28.38 -10.60 15.64
CA SER A 824 -29.17 -11.54 16.46
C SER A 824 -30.67 -11.32 16.18
N PRO A 825 -31.52 -12.39 16.20
CA PRO A 825 -32.97 -12.22 16.25
C PRO A 825 -33.45 -11.29 17.37
N ASP A 826 -32.75 -11.31 18.52
CA ASP A 826 -33.14 -10.52 19.69
C ASP A 826 -32.79 -9.04 19.56
N SER A 827 -31.68 -8.72 18.87
CA SER A 827 -31.19 -7.36 18.70
C SER A 827 -30.30 -7.26 17.46
N PRO A 828 -30.44 -6.21 16.63
CA PRO A 828 -29.59 -6.03 15.45
C PRO A 828 -28.10 -5.96 15.78
N PHE A 829 -27.76 -5.51 17.00
CA PHE A 829 -26.40 -5.32 17.44
C PHE A 829 -26.26 -5.59 18.95
N LEU A 830 -25.55 -6.66 19.28
CA LEU A 830 -25.10 -6.95 20.64
C LEU A 830 -23.62 -6.60 20.76
N PHE A 831 -23.22 -6.01 21.88
CA PHE A 831 -21.84 -5.65 22.13
C PHE A 831 -21.47 -5.78 23.62
N ALA A 832 -20.18 -5.92 23.86
CA ALA A 832 -19.56 -5.75 25.17
C ALA A 832 -18.27 -4.94 25.04
N LEU A 833 -18.11 -3.99 25.94
CA LEU A 833 -16.88 -3.26 26.21
C LEU A 833 -16.38 -3.64 27.59
N GLY A 834 -15.09 -3.92 27.71
CA GLY A 834 -14.51 -4.40 28.95
C GLY A 834 -13.03 -4.08 29.10
N VAL A 835 -12.43 -4.68 30.12
CA VAL A 835 -11.00 -4.65 30.37
C VAL A 835 -10.48 -6.08 30.30
N LYS A 836 -9.35 -6.25 29.60
CA LYS A 836 -8.61 -7.51 29.56
C LYS A 836 -7.22 -7.32 30.16
N ALA A 837 -6.74 -8.35 30.85
CA ALA A 837 -5.37 -8.49 31.30
C ALA A 837 -4.74 -9.69 30.58
N ASP A 838 -3.65 -9.45 29.86
CA ASP A 838 -2.86 -10.46 29.18
C ASP A 838 -1.55 -10.68 29.96
N GLY A 839 -1.21 -11.93 30.24
CA GLY A 839 0.03 -12.32 30.88
C GLY A 839 0.79 -13.33 30.01
N LEU A 840 2.10 -13.16 29.92
CA LEU A 840 3.00 -14.06 29.20
C LEU A 840 4.23 -14.33 30.06
N TYR A 841 4.65 -15.59 30.16
CA TYR A 841 5.88 -16.01 30.83
C TYR A 841 6.67 -16.96 29.92
N LYS A 842 7.89 -16.58 29.56
CA LYS A 842 8.84 -17.37 28.78
C LYS A 842 9.71 -18.21 29.71
N PHE A 843 9.66 -19.53 29.54
CA PHE A 843 10.60 -20.45 30.17
C PHE A 843 11.90 -20.55 29.37
N ARG A 844 11.76 -20.48 28.05
CA ARG A 844 12.82 -20.43 27.03
C ARG A 844 12.33 -19.56 25.89
N GLU A 845 13.23 -19.20 24.98
CA GLU A 845 12.90 -18.35 23.83
C GLU A 845 11.84 -18.94 22.90
N ASN A 846 11.82 -20.27 22.84
CA ASN A 846 10.86 -21.04 22.07
C ASN A 846 9.81 -21.74 22.94
N THR A 847 9.71 -21.45 24.24
CA THR A 847 8.75 -22.10 25.16
C THR A 847 8.16 -21.12 26.16
N TRP A 848 6.85 -20.89 26.09
CA TRP A 848 6.18 -19.89 26.94
C TRP A 848 4.75 -20.29 27.27
N VAL A 849 4.24 -19.74 28.36
CA VAL A 849 2.81 -19.78 28.71
C VAL A 849 2.20 -18.40 28.55
N THR A 850 1.01 -18.33 27.97
CA THR A 850 0.24 -17.09 27.86
C THR A 850 -1.16 -17.31 28.43
N GLY A 851 -1.66 -16.35 29.20
CA GLY A 851 -3.04 -16.34 29.70
C GLY A 851 -3.72 -15.00 29.47
N THR A 852 -5.04 -15.01 29.32
CA THR A 852 -5.86 -13.81 29.24
C THR A 852 -6.99 -13.92 30.26
N VAL A 853 -7.21 -12.86 31.03
CA VAL A 853 -8.40 -12.65 31.87
C VAL A 853 -9.17 -11.47 31.30
N ASN A 854 -10.49 -11.60 31.20
CA ASN A 854 -11.35 -10.56 30.65
C ASN A 854 -12.52 -10.29 31.60
N ALA A 855 -12.83 -9.02 31.84
CA ALA A 855 -14.00 -8.59 32.60
C ALA A 855 -14.81 -7.60 31.75
N ARG A 856 -16.07 -7.95 31.46
CA ARG A 856 -17.01 -7.04 30.80
C ARG A 856 -17.40 -5.93 31.77
N LEU A 857 -17.42 -4.68 31.29
CA LEU A 857 -17.83 -3.52 32.09
C LEU A 857 -19.20 -3.00 31.66
N VAL A 858 -19.42 -2.91 30.34
CA VAL A 858 -20.67 -2.46 29.75
C VAL A 858 -21.03 -3.40 28.62
N ASP A 859 -22.21 -3.99 28.65
CA ASP A 859 -22.72 -4.82 27.58
C ASP A 859 -24.25 -4.81 27.53
N ASN A 860 -24.78 -5.34 26.42
CA ASN A 860 -26.20 -5.60 26.26
C ASN A 860 -26.48 -7.09 26.00
N PHE A 861 -25.56 -8.01 26.36
CA PHE A 861 -25.72 -9.45 26.12
C PHE A 861 -26.86 -10.06 26.94
N GLY A 862 -27.35 -9.38 27.98
CA GLY A 862 -28.60 -9.75 28.66
C GLY A 862 -29.84 -9.72 27.74
N LYS A 863 -29.77 -9.04 26.59
CA LYS A 863 -30.81 -9.08 25.55
C LYS A 863 -30.74 -10.32 24.66
N TYR A 864 -29.69 -11.14 24.78
CA TYR A 864 -29.58 -12.37 24.00
C TYR A 864 -30.40 -13.46 24.68
N VAL A 865 -31.61 -13.71 24.18
CA VAL A 865 -32.63 -14.56 24.83
C VAL A 865 -32.94 -15.80 24.00
N ILE A 866 -32.96 -15.69 22.66
CA ILE A 866 -33.32 -16.78 21.77
C ILE A 866 -32.08 -17.64 21.46
N ASP A 867 -32.16 -18.93 21.80
CA ASP A 867 -31.17 -19.91 21.37
C ASP A 867 -31.44 -20.37 19.93
N PRO A 868 -30.41 -20.70 19.14
CA PRO A 868 -30.59 -21.28 17.81
C PRO A 868 -31.37 -22.61 17.89
N ALA A 869 -32.17 -22.91 16.87
CA ALA A 869 -32.85 -24.20 16.77
C ALA A 869 -31.82 -25.36 16.78
N PRO A 870 -32.07 -26.47 17.49
CA PRO A 870 -31.17 -27.61 17.54
C PRO A 870 -30.93 -28.18 16.13
N THR A 871 -29.65 -28.34 15.77
CA THR A 871 -29.23 -28.80 14.43
C THR A 871 -28.94 -30.31 14.39
N GLY A 872 -29.01 -31.00 15.55
CA GLY A 872 -28.62 -32.40 15.68
C GLY A 872 -27.09 -32.62 15.69
N LEU A 873 -26.30 -31.57 15.47
CA LEU A 873 -24.86 -31.56 15.68
C LEU A 873 -24.51 -31.23 17.13
N GLN A 874 -23.28 -31.58 17.54
CA GLN A 874 -22.75 -31.06 18.80
C GLN A 874 -22.61 -29.53 18.69
N PRO A 875 -23.16 -28.75 19.63
CA PRO A 875 -23.01 -27.31 19.64
C PRO A 875 -21.56 -26.94 19.99
N VAL A 876 -20.81 -26.48 18.98
CA VAL A 876 -19.39 -26.09 19.11
C VAL A 876 -19.17 -24.59 18.90
N ARG A 877 -20.19 -23.88 18.39
CA ARG A 877 -20.23 -22.41 18.23
C ARG A 877 -21.59 -21.82 18.58
N THR A 878 -22.69 -22.55 18.39
CA THR A 878 -24.08 -22.07 18.63
C THR A 878 -24.36 -21.75 20.10
N ASP A 879 -23.68 -22.40 21.04
CA ASP A 879 -23.77 -22.13 22.49
C ASP A 879 -23.15 -20.79 22.93
N ILE A 880 -22.72 -19.92 22.01
CA ILE A 880 -22.02 -18.66 22.32
C ILE A 880 -22.73 -17.81 23.36
N ARG A 881 -24.07 -17.79 23.38
CA ARG A 881 -24.89 -17.10 24.39
C ARG A 881 -24.47 -17.51 25.80
N SER A 882 -24.48 -18.81 26.09
CA SER A 882 -24.11 -19.36 27.40
C SER A 882 -22.69 -18.97 27.81
N TYR A 883 -21.73 -18.99 26.87
CA TYR A 883 -20.36 -18.56 27.13
C TYR A 883 -20.21 -17.06 27.44
N VAL A 884 -21.07 -16.20 26.87
CA VAL A 884 -21.00 -14.75 27.08
C VAL A 884 -21.89 -14.24 28.22
N THR A 885 -22.94 -14.95 28.61
CA THR A 885 -23.88 -14.49 29.66
C THR A 885 -23.62 -15.10 31.04
N GLN A 886 -23.05 -16.31 31.13
CA GLN A 886 -22.88 -17.03 32.39
C GLN A 886 -21.95 -16.34 33.39
N SER A 887 -20.93 -15.62 32.92
CA SER A 887 -19.99 -14.89 33.78
C SER A 887 -19.56 -13.57 33.15
N ILE A 888 -19.42 -12.54 33.99
CA ILE A 888 -18.86 -11.23 33.60
C ILE A 888 -17.34 -11.33 33.44
N ALA A 889 -16.69 -12.09 34.32
CA ALA A 889 -15.25 -12.34 34.31
C ALA A 889 -14.95 -13.73 33.76
N THR A 890 -14.08 -13.82 32.75
CA THR A 890 -13.73 -15.06 32.06
C THR A 890 -12.23 -15.21 31.88
N MET A 891 -11.77 -16.44 31.64
CA MET A 891 -10.41 -16.76 31.20
C MET A 891 -10.46 -17.31 29.77
N PRO A 892 -10.46 -16.45 28.73
CA PRO A 892 -10.61 -16.91 27.35
C PRO A 892 -9.54 -17.90 26.90
N ASN A 893 -8.30 -17.75 27.35
CA ASN A 893 -7.21 -18.68 27.08
C ASN A 893 -6.21 -18.74 28.24
N LEU A 894 -5.56 -19.90 28.34
CA LEU A 894 -4.36 -20.17 29.14
C LEU A 894 -3.60 -21.30 28.42
N GLN A 895 -2.61 -20.94 27.62
CA GLN A 895 -1.97 -21.82 26.64
C GLN A 895 -0.45 -21.86 26.87
N LEU A 896 0.10 -23.06 27.05
CA LEU A 896 1.52 -23.36 26.92
C LEU A 896 1.84 -23.61 25.43
N THR A 897 2.89 -23.00 24.91
CA THR A 897 3.31 -23.14 23.51
C THR A 897 4.82 -23.39 23.44
N ASN A 898 5.22 -24.29 22.55
CA ASN A 898 6.60 -24.53 22.16
C ASN A 898 6.74 -24.47 20.63
N THR A 899 7.79 -23.85 20.13
CA THR A 899 8.06 -23.71 18.69
C THR A 899 9.45 -24.20 18.32
N GLY A 900 9.65 -24.50 17.04
CA GLY A 900 10.94 -24.90 16.51
C GLY A 900 10.99 -24.92 14.99
N LYS A 901 12.19 -25.17 14.47
CA LYS A 901 12.47 -25.32 13.05
C LYS A 901 13.11 -26.70 12.84
N LEU A 902 12.52 -27.53 11.98
CA LEU A 902 13.04 -28.87 11.67
C LEU A 902 14.17 -28.82 10.63
N ALA A 903 14.04 -27.89 9.68
CA ALA A 903 14.96 -27.64 8.59
C ALA A 903 14.64 -26.27 7.98
N ASP A 904 15.38 -25.85 6.96
CA ASP A 904 15.11 -24.60 6.25
C ASP A 904 13.72 -24.55 5.65
N ASN A 905 12.99 -23.46 5.94
CA ASN A 905 11.60 -23.28 5.54
C ASN A 905 10.58 -24.20 6.26
N HIS A 906 11.01 -25.09 7.17
CA HIS A 906 10.16 -26.06 7.87
C HIS A 906 10.00 -25.70 9.36
N PHE A 907 8.83 -25.17 9.73
CA PHE A 907 8.51 -24.71 11.07
C PHE A 907 7.54 -25.67 11.76
N VAL A 908 7.65 -25.79 13.08
CA VAL A 908 6.77 -26.61 13.92
C VAL A 908 6.36 -25.88 15.20
N SER A 909 5.18 -26.23 15.71
CA SER A 909 4.65 -25.75 16.98
C SER A 909 3.91 -26.86 17.70
N ALA A 910 4.00 -26.89 19.03
CA ALA A 910 3.23 -27.75 19.92
C ALA A 910 2.59 -26.88 21.01
N TYR A 911 1.34 -27.14 21.35
CA TYR A 911 0.60 -26.33 22.32
C TYR A 911 -0.38 -27.16 23.15
N ALA A 912 -0.63 -26.69 24.38
CA ALA A 912 -1.49 -27.34 25.34
C ALA A 912 -2.17 -26.34 26.28
N GLY A 913 -3.36 -26.69 26.79
CA GLY A 913 -4.08 -25.93 27.81
C GLY A 913 -5.46 -25.49 27.34
N TYR A 914 -5.91 -24.33 27.80
CA TYR A 914 -7.17 -23.71 27.42
C TYR A 914 -6.93 -22.84 26.18
N LEU A 915 -7.18 -23.39 24.99
CA LEU A 915 -6.76 -22.83 23.70
C LEU A 915 -7.68 -21.68 23.25
N GLU A 916 -8.99 -21.85 23.45
CA GLU A 916 -10.02 -20.84 23.14
C GLU A 916 -11.14 -20.87 24.19
N MET A 917 -12.11 -19.94 24.12
CA MET A 917 -13.22 -19.86 25.08
C MET A 917 -14.01 -21.16 25.21
N MET A 918 -14.18 -21.90 24.10
CA MET A 918 -15.04 -23.09 24.04
C MET A 918 -14.27 -24.40 24.17
N PHE A 919 -12.95 -24.43 23.94
CA PHE A 919 -12.17 -25.67 23.88
C PHE A 919 -10.82 -25.57 24.59
N ALA A 920 -10.47 -26.65 25.27
CA ALA A 920 -9.16 -26.90 25.87
C ALA A 920 -8.60 -28.21 25.35
N GLY A 921 -7.28 -28.36 25.26
CA GLY A 921 -6.68 -29.59 24.77
C GLY A 921 -5.21 -29.45 24.43
N VAL A 922 -4.75 -30.33 23.55
CA VAL A 922 -3.37 -30.38 23.06
C VAL A 922 -3.36 -30.46 21.55
N GLY A 923 -2.34 -29.91 20.91
CA GLY A 923 -2.21 -29.95 19.46
C GLY A 923 -0.82 -29.60 18.97
N GLY A 924 -0.62 -29.78 17.67
CA GLY A 924 0.59 -29.44 16.96
C GLY A 924 0.30 -28.80 15.61
N GLU A 925 1.28 -28.08 15.08
CA GLU A 925 1.26 -27.47 13.75
C GLU A 925 2.61 -27.66 13.07
N TYR A 926 2.57 -27.88 11.76
CA TYR A 926 3.71 -27.88 10.87
C TYR A 926 3.47 -26.87 9.74
N LEU A 927 4.49 -26.16 9.29
CA LEU A 927 4.43 -25.21 8.19
C LEU A 927 5.68 -25.29 7.33
N TYR A 928 5.49 -25.49 6.02
CA TYR A 928 6.50 -25.26 5.00
C TYR A 928 6.29 -23.88 4.35
N ARG A 929 7.24 -22.97 4.51
CA ARG A 929 7.20 -21.59 3.97
C ARG A 929 8.57 -21.08 3.54
N PRO A 930 8.92 -21.15 2.24
CA PRO A 930 10.14 -20.57 1.72
C PRO A 930 10.16 -19.04 1.77
N THR A 931 11.36 -18.45 1.83
CA THR A 931 11.56 -16.98 1.86
C THR A 931 11.07 -16.36 0.55
N ASN A 932 10.28 -15.28 0.60
CA ASN A 932 9.70 -14.61 -0.57
C ASN A 932 8.86 -15.54 -1.48
N SER A 933 8.40 -16.68 -0.96
CA SER A 933 7.50 -17.57 -1.70
C SER A 933 6.07 -17.09 -1.57
N ARG A 934 5.37 -17.07 -2.70
CA ARG A 934 3.92 -16.85 -2.78
C ARG A 934 3.10 -18.06 -2.33
N LEU A 935 3.73 -19.21 -2.09
CA LEU A 935 3.07 -20.44 -1.66
C LEU A 935 3.62 -20.90 -0.31
N ALA A 936 2.73 -21.28 0.59
CA ALA A 936 3.04 -21.98 1.84
C ALA A 936 2.03 -23.11 2.10
N ILE A 937 2.48 -24.18 2.76
CA ILE A 937 1.64 -25.34 3.08
C ILE A 937 1.80 -25.65 4.56
N GLY A 938 0.70 -25.71 5.30
CA GLY A 938 0.69 -26.05 6.72
C GLY A 938 -0.25 -27.20 7.03
N ALA A 939 0.00 -27.88 8.15
CA ALA A 939 -0.89 -28.91 8.67
C ALA A 939 -1.01 -28.77 10.19
N ASP A 940 -2.21 -28.99 10.73
CA ASP A 940 -2.45 -29.06 12.18
C ASP A 940 -3.21 -30.31 12.60
N LEU A 941 -2.98 -30.75 13.83
CA LEU A 941 -3.67 -31.87 14.47
C LEU A 941 -3.90 -31.56 15.95
N ASN A 942 -5.12 -31.75 16.42
CA ASN A 942 -5.57 -31.32 17.74
C ASN A 942 -6.46 -32.39 18.39
N ARG A 943 -6.30 -32.58 19.70
CA ARG A 943 -7.24 -33.33 20.55
C ARG A 943 -7.77 -32.39 21.62
N VAL A 944 -9.06 -32.07 21.53
CA VAL A 944 -9.69 -31.05 22.39
C VAL A 944 -10.94 -31.58 23.08
N LYS A 945 -11.23 -30.99 24.24
CA LYS A 945 -12.46 -31.14 25.01
C LYS A 945 -13.17 -29.80 25.14
N GLN A 946 -14.49 -29.83 25.10
CA GLN A 946 -15.30 -28.63 25.27
C GLN A 946 -15.24 -28.12 26.72
N ARG A 947 -15.27 -26.81 26.92
CA ARG A 947 -15.16 -26.15 28.23
C ARG A 947 -16.55 -25.90 28.84
N GLN A 948 -16.62 -25.76 30.17
CA GLN A 948 -17.87 -25.33 30.81
C GLN A 948 -18.18 -23.86 30.50
N PHE A 949 -19.46 -23.49 30.51
CA PHE A 949 -19.93 -22.15 30.11
C PHE A 949 -19.45 -21.00 31.00
N ASN A 950 -18.97 -21.28 32.22
CA ASN A 950 -18.36 -20.26 33.08
C ASN A 950 -16.97 -19.81 32.58
N VAL A 951 -16.38 -20.49 31.59
CA VAL A 951 -15.13 -20.13 30.90
C VAL A 951 -13.93 -19.99 31.85
N TRP A 952 -13.91 -20.80 32.91
CA TRP A 952 -12.76 -20.97 33.80
C TRP A 952 -12.07 -22.29 33.49
N THR A 953 -11.86 -23.16 34.48
CA THR A 953 -11.01 -24.35 34.35
C THR A 953 -11.77 -25.65 34.08
N SER A 954 -13.10 -25.65 34.26
CA SER A 954 -13.91 -26.86 34.14
C SER A 954 -14.17 -27.28 32.69
N LEU A 955 -14.30 -28.59 32.45
CA LEU A 955 -14.52 -29.20 31.14
C LEU A 955 -15.85 -29.93 31.06
N GLN A 956 -16.38 -30.07 29.85
CA GLN A 956 -17.52 -30.93 29.51
C GLN A 956 -17.05 -32.32 29.05
N ASN A 957 -18.00 -33.22 28.82
CA ASN A 957 -17.71 -34.60 28.39
C ASN A 957 -17.34 -34.71 26.90
N TYR A 958 -17.78 -33.76 26.06
CA TYR A 958 -17.51 -33.81 24.62
C TYR A 958 -16.01 -33.64 24.32
N ALA A 959 -15.46 -34.55 23.52
CA ALA A 959 -14.07 -34.56 23.09
C ALA A 959 -13.98 -34.92 21.61
N VAL A 960 -13.12 -34.22 20.87
CA VAL A 960 -12.97 -34.40 19.43
C VAL A 960 -11.50 -34.31 19.01
N THR A 961 -11.12 -35.07 17.99
CA THR A 961 -9.85 -34.90 17.28
C THR A 961 -10.13 -34.15 15.98
N THR A 962 -9.45 -33.03 15.78
CA THR A 962 -9.58 -32.15 14.61
C THR A 962 -8.22 -31.98 13.94
N GLY A 963 -8.19 -31.61 12.67
CA GLY A 963 -6.94 -31.35 11.98
C GLY A 963 -7.15 -31.00 10.52
N HIS A 964 -6.27 -30.17 9.98
CA HIS A 964 -6.43 -29.59 8.65
C HIS A 964 -5.09 -29.56 7.92
N LEU A 965 -5.14 -29.82 6.61
CA LEU A 965 -4.11 -29.43 5.66
C LEU A 965 -4.53 -28.09 5.04
N THR A 966 -3.66 -27.09 5.09
CA THR A 966 -3.93 -25.74 4.59
C THR A 966 -2.88 -25.28 3.60
N THR A 967 -3.33 -24.86 2.43
CA THR A 967 -2.52 -24.17 1.41
C THR A 967 -2.78 -22.68 1.48
N TYR A 968 -1.71 -21.89 1.49
CA TYR A 968 -1.72 -20.43 1.43
C TYR A 968 -1.08 -20.00 0.12
N TRP A 969 -1.81 -19.23 -0.68
CA TRP A 969 -1.37 -18.77 -1.99
C TRP A 969 -1.60 -17.27 -2.15
N ASP A 970 -0.50 -16.51 -2.22
CA ASP A 970 -0.51 -15.14 -2.71
C ASP A 970 -0.58 -15.13 -4.24
N THR A 971 -1.69 -14.64 -4.77
CA THR A 971 -1.92 -14.64 -6.22
C THR A 971 -1.00 -13.65 -6.96
N GLY A 972 -0.42 -12.67 -6.26
CA GLY A 972 0.27 -11.53 -6.85
C GLY A 972 -0.62 -10.57 -7.64
N VAL A 973 -1.95 -10.79 -7.63
CA VAL A 973 -2.94 -9.95 -8.29
C VAL A 973 -3.72 -9.22 -7.21
N GLN A 974 -3.59 -7.88 -7.17
CA GLN A 974 -4.27 -7.02 -6.20
C GLN A 974 -4.10 -7.45 -4.72
N ASP A 975 -2.95 -8.05 -4.37
CA ASP A 975 -2.62 -8.50 -3.01
C ASP A 975 -3.63 -9.50 -2.41
N ILE A 976 -4.24 -10.33 -3.26
CA ILE A 976 -5.21 -11.36 -2.86
C ILE A 976 -4.47 -12.61 -2.35
N LEU A 977 -4.78 -12.99 -1.11
CA LEU A 977 -4.40 -14.23 -0.45
C LEU A 977 -5.56 -15.23 -0.48
N VAL A 978 -5.29 -16.40 -1.06
CA VAL A 978 -6.16 -17.58 -1.03
C VAL A 978 -5.68 -18.51 0.07
N LYS A 979 -6.57 -18.91 0.97
CA LYS A 979 -6.33 -19.94 1.97
C LYS A 979 -7.33 -21.07 1.77
N LEU A 980 -6.84 -22.23 1.37
CA LEU A 980 -7.64 -23.43 1.19
C LEU A 980 -7.30 -24.43 2.29
N SER A 981 -8.27 -24.83 3.09
CA SER A 981 -8.08 -25.79 4.19
C SER A 981 -8.98 -26.99 3.98
N TYR A 982 -8.49 -28.20 4.22
CA TYR A 982 -9.27 -29.44 4.15
C TYR A 982 -8.97 -30.31 5.36
N GLY A 983 -10.00 -30.84 6.01
CA GLY A 983 -9.81 -31.59 7.25
C GLY A 983 -11.07 -31.88 8.04
N LYS A 984 -10.88 -32.26 9.30
CA LYS A 984 -11.93 -32.57 10.27
C LYS A 984 -12.13 -31.41 11.24
N TYR A 985 -13.37 -30.98 11.41
CA TYR A 985 -13.81 -29.82 12.19
C TYR A 985 -14.28 -30.21 13.60
N LEU A 986 -14.61 -29.20 14.42
CA LEU A 986 -14.94 -29.37 15.83
C LEU A 986 -16.23 -30.16 16.09
N ALA A 987 -17.24 -30.07 15.24
CA ALA A 987 -18.46 -30.88 15.37
C ALA A 987 -18.25 -32.35 14.93
N GLY A 988 -17.05 -32.69 14.44
CA GLY A 988 -16.67 -34.02 13.99
C GLY A 988 -16.85 -34.28 12.50
N ASP A 989 -17.37 -33.30 11.77
CA ASP A 989 -17.57 -33.31 10.33
C ASP A 989 -16.26 -33.09 9.55
N ILE A 990 -16.23 -33.52 8.29
CA ILE A 990 -15.07 -33.47 7.39
C ILE A 990 -15.42 -32.64 6.16
N GLY A 991 -14.53 -31.74 5.75
CA GLY A 991 -14.78 -30.88 4.60
C GLY A 991 -13.66 -29.89 4.30
N GLY A 992 -13.99 -28.87 3.50
CA GLY A 992 -13.04 -27.86 3.06
C GLY A 992 -13.55 -26.43 3.28
N THR A 993 -12.63 -25.53 3.67
CA THR A 993 -12.84 -24.09 3.76
C THR A 993 -12.00 -23.37 2.71
N LEU A 994 -12.65 -22.51 1.93
CA LEU A 994 -12.01 -21.53 1.08
C LEU A 994 -12.13 -20.16 1.77
N ASP A 995 -10.99 -19.51 2.02
CA ASP A 995 -10.90 -18.13 2.54
C ASP A 995 -10.14 -17.28 1.50
N LEU A 996 -10.79 -16.22 1.04
CA LEU A 996 -10.27 -15.25 0.09
C LEU A 996 -10.16 -13.90 0.77
N SER A 997 -8.99 -13.28 0.71
CA SER A 997 -8.79 -11.99 1.37
C SER A 997 -7.81 -11.09 0.64
N ARG A 998 -8.01 -9.78 0.73
CA ARG A 998 -7.03 -8.78 0.33
C ARG A 998 -6.38 -8.16 1.56
N VAL A 999 -5.06 -8.02 1.52
CA VAL A 999 -4.29 -7.30 2.54
C VAL A 999 -3.76 -6.01 1.95
N PHE A 1000 -4.11 -4.87 2.55
CA PHE A 1000 -3.65 -3.55 2.14
C PHE A 1000 -2.29 -3.20 2.75
N GLN A 1001 -1.59 -2.21 2.17
CA GLN A 1001 -0.27 -1.77 2.63
C GLN A 1001 -0.26 -1.27 4.07
N ASN A 1002 -1.37 -0.77 4.59
CA ASN A 1002 -1.51 -0.37 5.99
C ASN A 1002 -1.91 -1.51 6.93
N GLY A 1003 -1.92 -2.75 6.44
CA GLY A 1003 -2.22 -3.95 7.21
C GLY A 1003 -3.71 -4.25 7.40
N VAL A 1004 -4.62 -3.40 6.91
CA VAL A 1004 -6.05 -3.74 6.85
C VAL A 1004 -6.24 -4.99 5.99
N LYS A 1005 -7.09 -5.90 6.43
CA LYS A 1005 -7.45 -7.12 5.70
C LYS A 1005 -8.96 -7.19 5.55
N ILE A 1006 -9.45 -7.38 4.33
CA ILE A 1006 -10.87 -7.59 4.02
C ILE A 1006 -10.98 -8.96 3.35
N GLY A 1007 -11.85 -9.83 3.85
CA GLY A 1007 -11.99 -11.19 3.31
C GLY A 1007 -13.35 -11.82 3.48
N ALA A 1008 -13.51 -12.95 2.81
CA ALA A 1008 -14.70 -13.80 2.81
C ALA A 1008 -14.26 -15.26 2.92
N TYR A 1009 -15.04 -16.08 3.64
CA TYR A 1009 -14.82 -17.51 3.65
C TYR A 1009 -16.12 -18.30 3.44
N ALA A 1010 -15.97 -19.51 2.93
CA ALA A 1010 -17.04 -20.50 2.81
C ALA A 1010 -16.50 -21.89 3.14
N THR A 1011 -17.23 -22.65 3.94
CA THR A 1011 -16.86 -23.98 4.42
C THR A 1011 -17.94 -24.99 4.11
N ARG A 1012 -17.62 -25.99 3.29
CA ARG A 1012 -18.53 -27.09 2.94
C ARG A 1012 -18.02 -28.40 3.51
N THR A 1013 -18.89 -29.13 4.21
CA THR A 1013 -18.56 -30.40 4.87
C THR A 1013 -19.54 -31.51 4.48
N ASN A 1014 -19.35 -32.70 5.06
CA ASN A 1014 -20.19 -33.87 4.82
C ASN A 1014 -21.51 -33.88 5.64
N VAL A 1015 -21.80 -32.82 6.38
CA VAL A 1015 -23.08 -32.65 7.10
C VAL A 1015 -24.21 -32.45 6.09
N ASP A 1016 -25.35 -33.11 6.33
CA ASP A 1016 -26.54 -32.95 5.50
C ASP A 1016 -27.16 -31.55 5.68
N TYR A 1017 -27.75 -30.99 4.61
CA TYR A 1017 -28.34 -29.65 4.63
C TYR A 1017 -29.47 -29.53 5.66
N ALA A 1018 -30.23 -30.60 5.91
CA ALA A 1018 -31.27 -30.62 6.94
C ALA A 1018 -30.70 -30.55 8.37
N GLN A 1019 -29.48 -31.04 8.59
CA GLN A 1019 -28.77 -31.06 9.87
C GLN A 1019 -27.84 -29.85 10.06
N PHE A 1020 -27.56 -29.09 9.01
CA PHE A 1020 -26.73 -27.88 9.11
C PHE A 1020 -27.48 -26.71 9.78
N GLY A 1021 -28.82 -26.78 9.82
CA GLY A 1021 -29.73 -25.72 10.27
C GLY A 1021 -30.18 -24.84 9.10
N GLU A 1022 -30.46 -23.55 9.36
CA GLU A 1022 -30.77 -22.57 8.31
C GLU A 1022 -29.53 -22.39 7.38
N GLY A 1023 -29.59 -22.99 6.19
CA GLY A 1023 -28.59 -22.90 5.13
C GLY A 1023 -27.73 -24.15 4.93
N SER A 1024 -27.03 -24.24 3.80
CA SER A 1024 -26.36 -25.49 3.35
C SER A 1024 -24.86 -25.61 3.68
N PHE A 1025 -24.23 -24.53 4.15
CA PHE A 1025 -22.79 -24.46 4.46
C PHE A 1025 -22.45 -23.19 5.26
N ASP A 1026 -21.32 -23.20 5.98
CA ASP A 1026 -20.85 -22.08 6.82
C ASP A 1026 -20.13 -21.03 5.96
N LYS A 1027 -20.32 -19.75 6.28
CA LYS A 1027 -19.87 -18.62 5.46
C LYS A 1027 -19.82 -17.33 6.26
N GLY A 1028 -18.84 -16.49 5.96
CA GLY A 1028 -18.69 -15.20 6.63
C GLY A 1028 -17.86 -14.19 5.85
N LEU A 1029 -18.06 -12.93 6.19
CA LEU A 1029 -17.26 -11.79 5.74
C LEU A 1029 -16.55 -11.19 6.94
N TYR A 1030 -15.30 -10.77 6.77
CA TYR A 1030 -14.54 -10.19 7.86
C TYR A 1030 -13.66 -9.02 7.42
N VAL A 1031 -13.44 -8.12 8.37
CA VAL A 1031 -12.48 -7.02 8.27
C VAL A 1031 -11.58 -7.03 9.50
N SER A 1032 -10.27 -7.07 9.29
CA SER A 1032 -9.27 -6.88 10.33
C SER A 1032 -8.59 -5.54 10.13
N ILE A 1033 -8.70 -4.65 11.12
CA ILE A 1033 -8.10 -3.31 11.09
C ILE A 1033 -7.02 -3.25 12.17
N PRO A 1034 -5.72 -3.08 11.82
CA PRO A 1034 -4.67 -2.94 12.81
C PRO A 1034 -4.87 -1.63 13.57
N PHE A 1035 -4.79 -1.68 14.89
CA PHE A 1035 -4.87 -0.49 15.74
C PHE A 1035 -3.70 0.46 15.54
N ASP A 1036 -2.61 -0.03 14.95
CA ASP A 1036 -1.51 0.81 14.51
C ASP A 1036 -1.97 1.91 13.54
N ALA A 1037 -3.06 1.73 12.80
CA ALA A 1037 -3.57 2.79 11.93
C ALA A 1037 -4.20 3.97 12.70
N PHE A 1038 -4.55 3.83 13.98
CA PHE A 1038 -5.30 4.83 14.77
C PHE A 1038 -4.54 5.45 15.94
N PHE A 1039 -3.54 4.75 16.49
CA PHE A 1039 -2.85 5.21 17.71
C PHE A 1039 -1.53 5.93 17.41
N ALA A 1040 -1.26 6.96 18.22
CA ALA A 1040 -0.02 7.74 18.19
C ALA A 1040 1.21 6.97 18.72
N ARG A 1041 1.02 5.75 19.23
CA ARG A 1041 2.06 4.78 19.61
C ARG A 1041 1.81 3.46 18.90
N HIS A 1042 2.86 2.72 18.59
CA HIS A 1042 2.73 1.42 17.97
C HIS A 1042 1.84 0.42 18.72
N SER A 1043 1.09 -0.39 17.97
CA SER A 1043 0.34 -1.52 18.51
C SER A 1043 0.28 -2.70 17.52
N ASP A 1044 0.63 -3.90 18.00
CA ASP A 1044 0.45 -5.16 17.26
C ASP A 1044 -1.00 -5.69 17.30
N SER A 1045 -1.91 -4.99 17.96
CA SER A 1045 -3.31 -5.41 18.10
C SER A 1045 -4.15 -5.02 16.87
N SER A 1046 -5.18 -5.80 16.57
CA SER A 1046 -6.18 -5.48 15.55
C SER A 1046 -7.61 -5.60 16.08
N ALA A 1047 -8.51 -4.78 15.53
CA ALA A 1047 -9.94 -4.99 15.63
C ALA A 1047 -10.37 -5.97 14.53
N ASN A 1048 -11.13 -7.00 14.90
CA ASN A 1048 -11.66 -7.99 13.96
C ASN A 1048 -13.19 -7.89 13.95
N LEU A 1049 -13.74 -7.43 12.84
CA LEU A 1049 -15.17 -7.40 12.58
C LEU A 1049 -15.49 -8.65 11.75
N LEU A 1050 -16.21 -9.59 12.35
CA LEU A 1050 -16.72 -10.77 11.66
C LEU A 1050 -18.24 -10.63 11.53
N PHE A 1051 -18.75 -10.93 10.35
CA PHE A 1051 -20.17 -11.05 10.10
C PHE A 1051 -20.46 -12.39 9.45
N THR A 1052 -21.30 -13.14 10.12
CA THR A 1052 -21.80 -14.44 9.67
C THR A 1052 -23.33 -14.36 9.75
N PRO A 1053 -24.07 -14.67 8.67
CA PRO A 1053 -25.54 -14.59 8.67
C PRO A 1053 -26.18 -15.31 9.86
N LEU A 1054 -25.61 -16.47 10.24
CA LEU A 1054 -25.82 -17.18 11.51
C LEU A 1054 -24.52 -17.89 11.92
N ILE A 1055 -24.24 -17.95 13.22
CA ILE A 1055 -23.15 -18.77 13.78
C ILE A 1055 -23.56 -20.24 13.68
N ARG A 1056 -22.71 -21.10 13.10
CA ARG A 1056 -22.98 -22.51 12.83
C ARG A 1056 -21.92 -23.43 13.44
N ASP A 1057 -22.32 -24.68 13.69
CA ASP A 1057 -21.47 -25.72 14.29
C ASP A 1057 -20.66 -26.51 13.26
N GLY A 1058 -21.28 -26.84 12.11
CA GLY A 1058 -20.60 -27.51 11.00
C GLY A 1058 -19.54 -26.61 10.36
N GLY A 1059 -18.39 -27.18 10.02
CA GLY A 1059 -17.28 -26.42 9.43
C GLY A 1059 -16.52 -25.51 10.40
N ALA A 1060 -16.75 -25.60 11.71
CA ALA A 1060 -16.07 -24.78 12.71
C ALA A 1060 -14.65 -25.29 13.01
N MET A 1061 -13.63 -24.49 12.68
CA MET A 1061 -12.23 -24.78 13.04
C MET A 1061 -11.90 -24.33 14.47
N LEU A 1062 -10.93 -25.01 15.09
CA LEU A 1062 -10.32 -24.59 16.35
C LEU A 1062 -9.57 -23.26 16.17
N ILE A 1063 -9.89 -22.26 17.00
CA ILE A 1063 -9.15 -20.99 17.03
C ILE A 1063 -7.96 -21.18 17.98
N ARG A 1064 -6.78 -20.78 17.50
CA ARG A 1064 -5.49 -20.92 18.20
C ARG A 1064 -4.87 -19.54 18.35
N LYS A 1065 -4.33 -19.23 19.53
CA LYS A 1065 -3.72 -17.92 19.83
C LYS A 1065 -2.51 -17.62 18.93
N TYR A 1066 -1.71 -18.65 18.67
CA TYR A 1066 -0.52 -18.58 17.85
C TYR A 1066 -0.63 -19.56 16.69
N LYS A 1067 -0.34 -19.08 15.48
CA LYS A 1067 -0.29 -19.87 14.24
C LYS A 1067 1.05 -19.61 13.56
N LEU A 1068 1.69 -20.68 13.09
CA LEU A 1068 2.99 -20.58 12.42
C LEU A 1068 2.96 -19.65 11.20
N TYR A 1069 1.84 -19.60 10.47
CA TYR A 1069 1.70 -18.71 9.30
C TYR A 1069 1.80 -17.24 9.70
N ASP A 1070 1.18 -16.85 10.81
CA ASP A 1070 1.19 -15.47 11.30
C ASP A 1070 2.54 -15.12 11.94
N MET A 1071 3.15 -16.07 12.68
CA MET A 1071 4.49 -15.93 13.27
C MET A 1071 5.60 -15.80 12.21
N THR A 1072 5.38 -16.32 11.01
CA THR A 1072 6.37 -16.27 9.90
C THR A 1072 6.08 -15.16 8.89
N ARG A 1073 5.24 -14.18 9.22
CA ARG A 1073 4.78 -13.13 8.29
C ARG A 1073 5.91 -12.29 7.67
N THR A 1074 7.04 -12.10 8.36
CA THR A 1074 8.19 -11.34 7.83
C THR A 1074 8.88 -12.02 6.64
N ARG A 1075 8.51 -13.27 6.31
CA ARG A 1075 8.98 -14.01 5.12
C ARG A 1075 8.17 -13.71 3.85
N ASP A 1076 7.05 -13.01 3.99
CA ASP A 1076 6.21 -12.55 2.88
C ASP A 1076 6.99 -11.54 2.01
N ASP A 1077 6.86 -11.62 0.70
CA ASP A 1077 7.50 -10.66 -0.23
C ASP A 1077 6.97 -9.24 -0.01
N ARG A 1078 5.77 -9.09 0.56
CA ARG A 1078 5.17 -7.81 0.94
C ARG A 1078 5.60 -7.29 2.31
N ALA A 1079 6.43 -8.00 3.07
CA ALA A 1079 6.82 -7.58 4.42
C ALA A 1079 7.41 -6.15 4.44
N LEU A 1080 8.12 -5.76 3.39
CA LEU A 1080 8.71 -4.43 3.24
C LEU A 1080 7.87 -3.42 2.43
N SER A 1081 6.78 -3.85 1.78
CA SER A 1081 5.95 -2.98 0.94
C SER A 1081 4.86 -2.22 1.72
N ALA A 1082 4.67 -2.57 3.00
CA ALA A 1082 3.70 -1.95 3.88
C ALA A 1082 4.26 -0.67 4.53
N GLY A 1083 3.68 0.50 4.22
CA GLY A 1083 3.85 1.74 5.00
C GLY A 1083 3.99 3.03 4.20
N PRO A 1084 3.76 4.20 4.85
CA PRO A 1084 4.12 5.48 4.26
C PRO A 1084 5.65 5.55 4.15
N ASP A 1085 6.16 5.72 2.94
CA ASP A 1085 7.58 5.98 2.66
C ASP A 1085 8.02 7.36 3.17
#